data_AF-A0A1H2FYS8-F1
#
_entry.id   AF-A0A1H2FYS8-F1
#
_cell.length_a   1.000
_cell.length_b   1.000
_cell.length_c   1.000
_cell.angle_alpha   90.00
_cell.angle_beta   90.00
_cell.angle_gamma   90.00
#
_symmetry.space_group_name_H-M   'P 1'
#
loop_
_entity.id
_entity.type
_entity.pdbx_description
1 polymer ?
#
loop_
_entity_poly.entity_id
_entity_poly.type
_entity_poly.pdbx_seq_one_letter_code
_entity_poly.pdbx_strand_id
1 'polypeptide(L)'
;MGKLSQAWVLALFFCQATAFSSDLSGSYEWSRMKIGGGGFVVGMSFNPGEKDLLYVRTDVAGAYRWNAPTASWKQLVTSASLPPEYVGYGKYAGVDSLVGAPGKPEVAYMAFGGQPYGLVAGQVFRSTDRGDHWQPTRFRETGVKLEPNGEGRLEGERLAVDPANENVVYFASIQDGLWFTEDGGGKWSKVAAVPAGKPPHGVTTILFDKKSGTTQAASGARTNTIYATVEEGGVFRSADAGATWSKISDGAAGDAGKPRDATIGPDGTYYVVYDSVKGGVGSLWKYGPGANPSGAWTEITPPAPNGGKDKSYGAISVDPFDPNHVVAMINGGKTFVSFDQGATWTYHLFRLESPNIEWMGKQANYYLSTGQLAFDPFDKGKIWYAEGFGVWWTRDLSPAQIAWRSESEGIEEVCGNDVIAPPGGKPVAAMWDVGAFYFDDVDLYTARRSQPGFMSAWALDWCARDPKFIAGVFRSHLDFVPKANSSGFSTDGGKTWTRFAALENGTAPKELEYGVIAVSASDPDHLVWSPSAKKLPYYTADRGATWKQATLGGPSETGFNSHPMSTKPLCADRVAPDTFYLYTPQAGLFRSTDGGASFSKAGNPVANKWGPMLKATPGHAGDLWFAAGDEAGLFHSTDGGATWTRLPALRAAANIGLGKAQADDGYPTLYVAGNVAGEWGLFRSVDQGASWDKLVDYPVGIFDAIDAMDGDKDLFGQVYVGFSGSGFAYGKPRAAAAQAAPAGEGLTQAGVTAQMGRGLNLGNFLEAPHEGAYTDGRVLQEDDFALIRKAGFKSIRVPICWVSRLGPAPDYTIDPAFLKRVDWVVAQAKKNDLTVVLDYHNDDALDKQPDANTGRYLATWKQIAEHYKDEPSSVYFELFNEPTPEMGADRWNDILAKALAVVRASNPTRTVVIGPVAWNNINRLPDLVLPLRDRNLLVTVHFYYPMEFTHQGASWVGGSEKWLGTPWLGTEKERQNIVWQFGNAAGWAEERRRPIFVGEFGSFEKGDLASRVRWTAFVARTAASHGFTTAYWEFCSGFGAYDPVAREWRQPLLEALMGE
;
A
#
# COMPACT_ATOMS: atom_id res chain seq x y z
N MET A 1 -55.21 61.08 2.59
CA MET A 1 -56.59 60.55 2.66
C MET A 1 -56.64 59.34 1.74
N GLY A 2 -56.88 58.09 2.13
CA GLY A 2 -57.07 57.41 3.41
C GLY A 2 -57.20 55.89 3.16
N LYS A 3 -56.79 55.09 4.17
CA LYS A 3 -57.19 53.70 4.54
C LYS A 3 -56.96 52.57 3.50
N LEU A 4 -56.04 51.62 3.73
CA LEU A 4 -56.08 50.43 4.62
C LEU A 4 -57.16 49.38 4.26
N SER A 5 -56.71 48.22 3.78
CA SER A 5 -57.10 46.92 4.35
C SER A 5 -55.99 45.88 4.12
N GLN A 6 -55.45 45.35 5.23
CA GLN A 6 -54.53 44.23 5.31
C GLN A 6 -55.20 42.93 4.86
N ALA A 7 -54.44 42.07 4.16
CA ALA A 7 -54.65 40.63 4.19
C ALA A 7 -53.30 39.90 4.01
N TRP A 8 -52.78 39.46 5.15
CA TRP A 8 -51.91 38.30 5.37
C TRP A 8 -50.68 38.09 4.47
N VAL A 9 -49.55 38.59 4.97
CA VAL A 9 -48.22 38.00 4.76
C VAL A 9 -48.22 36.59 5.37
N LEU A 10 -48.48 35.57 4.55
CA LEU A 10 -47.83 34.28 4.74
C LEU A 10 -46.56 34.32 3.91
N ALA A 11 -45.48 34.78 4.55
CA ALA A 11 -44.15 34.41 4.13
C ALA A 11 -44.07 32.88 4.25
N LEU A 12 -44.28 32.19 3.13
CA LEU A 12 -43.73 30.84 2.95
C LEU A 12 -42.22 31.01 2.99
N PHE A 13 -41.68 30.97 4.20
CA PHE A 13 -40.40 30.34 4.45
C PHE A 13 -40.52 28.94 3.84
N PHE A 14 -40.15 28.79 2.57
CA PHE A 14 -39.65 27.51 2.11
C PHE A 14 -38.38 27.30 2.92
N CYS A 15 -38.52 26.60 4.05
CA CYS A 15 -37.42 25.87 4.64
C CYS A 15 -36.70 25.17 3.49
N GLN A 16 -35.47 25.58 3.20
CA GLN A 16 -34.49 24.66 2.64
C GLN A 16 -34.41 23.52 3.64
N ALA A 17 -35.19 22.47 3.42
CA ALA A 17 -35.11 21.26 4.22
C ALA A 17 -33.69 20.74 4.06
N THR A 18 -32.97 20.70 5.16
CA THR A 18 -31.62 20.17 5.29
C THR A 18 -31.61 18.72 4.82
N ALA A 19 -31.08 18.46 3.62
CA ALA A 19 -30.95 17.11 3.05
C ALA A 19 -29.82 16.29 3.70
N PHE A 20 -28.99 16.93 4.52
CA PHE A 20 -27.96 16.30 5.31
C PHE A 20 -28.55 15.72 6.59
N SER A 21 -28.48 14.39 6.71
CA SER A 21 -28.88 13.67 7.92
C SER A 21 -27.75 13.69 8.95
N SER A 22 -26.57 13.18 8.58
CA SER A 22 -25.41 13.12 9.48
C SER A 22 -24.07 13.04 8.74
N ASP A 23 -22.98 13.45 9.40
CA ASP A 23 -21.61 13.14 8.96
C ASP A 23 -21.11 11.90 9.71
N LEU A 24 -20.95 10.79 8.98
CA LEU A 24 -20.50 9.50 9.48
C LEU A 24 -19.02 9.23 9.20
N SER A 25 -18.26 10.21 8.69
CA SER A 25 -16.85 10.03 8.36
C SER A 25 -16.01 9.51 9.54
N GLY A 26 -16.25 10.00 10.76
CA GLY A 26 -15.61 9.49 11.98
C GLY A 26 -16.08 8.10 12.44
N SER A 27 -17.21 7.62 11.88
CA SER A 27 -17.84 6.34 12.18
C SER A 27 -17.66 5.30 11.07
N TYR A 28 -16.94 5.63 10.01
CA TYR A 28 -16.55 4.71 8.94
C TYR A 28 -15.05 4.44 8.99
N GLU A 29 -14.64 3.26 8.57
CA GLU A 29 -13.25 2.94 8.29
C GLU A 29 -13.08 2.59 6.82
N TRP A 30 -11.96 3.05 6.26
CA TRP A 30 -11.63 2.95 4.85
C TRP A 30 -10.28 2.27 4.69
N SER A 31 -10.22 1.27 3.83
CA SER A 31 -9.00 0.53 3.52
C SER A 31 -8.88 0.28 2.02
N ARG A 32 -7.65 0.14 1.54
CA ARG A 32 -7.40 -0.29 0.16
C ARG A 32 -7.70 -1.78 0.02
N MET A 33 -8.34 -2.17 -1.08
CA MET A 33 -8.40 -3.57 -1.47
C MET A 33 -7.02 -3.98 -1.99
N LYS A 34 -6.48 -5.09 -1.50
CA LYS A 34 -5.10 -5.50 -1.78
C LYS A 34 -4.99 -6.25 -3.11
N ILE A 35 -4.46 -5.57 -4.13
CA ILE A 35 -4.15 -6.18 -5.45
C ILE A 35 -2.64 -6.23 -5.62
N GLY A 36 -1.96 -5.12 -5.38
CA GLY A 36 -0.50 -4.97 -5.41
C GLY A 36 0.02 -4.66 -6.82
N GLY A 37 0.76 -3.56 -6.97
CA GLY A 37 1.30 -3.10 -8.25
C GLY A 37 0.19 -2.84 -9.28
N GLY A 38 0.35 -3.44 -10.46
CA GLY A 38 -0.70 -3.56 -11.47
C GLY A 38 -0.76 -2.45 -12.53
N GLY A 39 -0.01 -1.37 -12.35
CA GLY A 39 0.15 -0.29 -13.32
C GLY A 39 1.61 0.14 -13.47
N PHE A 40 1.85 1.16 -14.29
CA PHE A 40 3.17 1.48 -14.79
C PHE A 40 3.96 2.44 -13.88
N VAL A 41 4.91 1.85 -13.16
CA VAL A 41 5.97 2.60 -12.49
C VAL A 41 6.99 3.08 -13.53
N VAL A 42 7.02 4.39 -13.77
CA VAL A 42 7.73 5.00 -14.91
C VAL A 42 9.09 5.59 -14.57
N GLY A 43 9.40 5.82 -13.30
CA GLY A 43 10.68 6.40 -12.87
C GLY A 43 10.97 6.19 -11.39
N MET A 44 12.24 6.34 -11.02
CA MET A 44 12.74 6.15 -9.67
C MET A 44 13.86 7.14 -9.30
N SER A 45 13.96 7.47 -8.01
CA SER A 45 15.00 8.36 -7.50
C SER A 45 15.54 7.86 -6.16
N PHE A 46 16.81 7.42 -6.17
CA PHE A 46 17.56 7.10 -4.95
C PHE A 46 18.17 8.37 -4.35
N ASN A 47 18.08 8.52 -3.03
CA ASN A 47 18.92 9.47 -2.34
C ASN A 47 20.31 8.86 -2.11
N PRO A 48 21.41 9.45 -2.62
CA PRO A 48 22.75 8.91 -2.42
C PRO A 48 23.35 9.24 -1.04
N GLY A 49 22.69 10.04 -0.21
CA GLY A 49 23.13 10.45 1.12
C GLY A 49 22.47 9.69 2.28
N GLU A 50 21.39 8.94 2.03
CA GLU A 50 20.69 8.16 3.04
C GLU A 50 20.26 6.80 2.50
N LYS A 51 20.68 5.74 3.20
CA LYS A 51 20.31 4.36 2.87
C LYS A 51 18.79 4.18 2.94
N ASP A 52 18.25 3.38 2.01
CA ASP A 52 16.83 3.02 1.94
C ASP A 52 15.86 4.17 1.65
N LEU A 53 16.36 5.37 1.35
CA LEU A 53 15.52 6.47 0.88
C LEU A 53 15.44 6.44 -0.64
N LEU A 54 14.36 5.86 -1.16
CA LEU A 54 14.04 5.93 -2.59
C LEU A 54 12.58 6.26 -2.85
N TYR A 55 12.37 6.88 -4.00
CA TYR A 55 11.07 7.28 -4.52
C TYR A 55 10.79 6.61 -5.84
N VAL A 56 9.52 6.36 -6.14
CA VAL A 56 9.04 5.99 -7.47
C VAL A 56 7.85 6.82 -7.87
N ARG A 57 7.70 7.06 -9.17
CA ARG A 57 6.55 7.77 -9.75
C ARG A 57 5.80 6.87 -10.72
N THR A 58 4.52 7.15 -10.83
CA THR A 58 3.55 6.38 -11.64
C THR A 58 2.89 7.29 -12.67
N ASP A 59 2.34 6.73 -13.74
CA ASP A 59 1.68 7.51 -14.79
C ASP A 59 0.24 7.90 -14.44
N VAL A 60 -0.43 7.13 -13.56
CA VAL A 60 -1.82 7.41 -13.12
C VAL A 60 -2.03 7.52 -11.61
N ALA A 61 -1.19 6.89 -10.76
CA ALA A 61 -1.46 6.73 -9.33
C ALA A 61 -0.57 7.56 -8.37
N GLY A 62 -0.16 8.76 -8.76
CA GLY A 62 0.70 9.60 -7.95
C GLY A 62 2.15 9.10 -7.86
N ALA A 63 2.69 9.02 -6.64
CA ALA A 63 4.06 8.59 -6.39
C ALA A 63 4.23 7.98 -5.00
N TYR A 64 5.29 7.20 -4.80
CA TYR A 64 5.51 6.43 -3.58
C TYR A 64 6.93 6.60 -3.05
N ARG A 65 7.11 6.47 -1.73
CA ARG A 65 8.40 6.35 -1.04
C ARG A 65 8.57 4.96 -0.47
N TRP A 66 9.75 4.38 -0.62
CA TRP A 66 10.09 3.10 -0.01
C TRP A 66 10.12 3.21 1.53
N ASN A 67 9.57 2.21 2.19
CA ASN A 67 9.53 2.10 3.64
C ASN A 67 10.18 0.78 4.08
N ALA A 68 11.52 0.78 4.17
CA ALA A 68 12.33 -0.41 4.44
C ALA A 68 11.92 -1.23 5.68
N PRO A 69 11.54 -0.63 6.84
CA PRO A 69 11.07 -1.41 7.99
C PRO A 69 9.90 -2.35 7.67
N THR A 70 9.16 -2.04 6.62
CA THR A 70 7.86 -2.64 6.26
C THR A 70 7.93 -3.46 4.97
N ALA A 71 9.06 -3.35 4.27
CA ALA A 71 9.23 -3.81 2.90
C ALA A 71 8.04 -3.40 1.99
N SER A 72 7.60 -2.15 2.09
CA SER A 72 6.43 -1.65 1.34
C SER A 72 6.56 -0.18 0.93
N TRP A 73 5.69 0.23 0.03
CA TRP A 73 5.61 1.57 -0.54
C TRP A 73 4.55 2.44 0.13
N LYS A 74 4.96 3.61 0.59
CA LYS A 74 4.07 4.65 1.14
C LYS A 74 3.64 5.60 0.03
N GLN A 75 2.34 5.75 -0.20
CA GLN A 75 1.78 6.74 -1.12
C GLN A 75 2.06 8.18 -0.63
N LEU A 76 2.48 9.06 -1.53
CA LEU A 76 2.89 10.45 -1.22
C LEU A 76 1.92 11.51 -1.74
N VAL A 77 1.03 11.15 -2.66
CA VAL A 77 -0.01 12.04 -3.20
C VAL A 77 -1.32 11.69 -2.50
N THR A 78 -1.67 12.46 -1.48
CA THR A 78 -2.89 12.28 -0.70
C THR A 78 -3.50 13.63 -0.36
N SER A 79 -4.77 13.64 0.02
CA SER A 79 -5.45 14.83 0.53
C SER A 79 -4.81 15.41 1.79
N ALA A 80 -4.06 14.61 2.56
CA ALA A 80 -3.35 15.05 3.76
C ALA A 80 -1.94 15.59 3.46
N SER A 81 -1.29 15.10 2.39
CA SER A 81 0.08 15.49 2.05
C SER A 81 0.14 16.71 1.12
N LEU A 82 -0.92 17.00 0.36
CA LEU A 82 -0.99 18.15 -0.54
C LEU A 82 -1.73 19.35 0.09
N PRO A 83 -1.44 20.59 -0.36
CA PRO A 83 -2.20 21.76 0.04
C PRO A 83 -3.66 21.65 -0.44
N PRO A 84 -4.66 22.06 0.38
CA PRO A 84 -6.08 21.87 0.07
C PRO A 84 -6.54 22.43 -1.29
N GLU A 85 -5.94 23.51 -1.78
CA GLU A 85 -6.29 24.13 -3.07
C GLU A 85 -5.89 23.30 -4.31
N TYR A 86 -5.05 22.27 -4.12
CA TYR A 86 -4.68 21.28 -5.14
C TYR A 86 -5.42 19.95 -4.97
N VAL A 87 -6.25 19.83 -3.93
CA VAL A 87 -7.06 18.64 -3.64
C VAL A 87 -8.49 18.88 -4.13
N GLY A 88 -9.03 17.91 -4.87
CA GLY A 88 -10.41 17.95 -5.35
C GLY A 88 -10.79 16.66 -6.04
N TYR A 89 -12.07 16.27 -5.97
CA TYR A 89 -12.55 15.04 -6.60
C TYR A 89 -12.20 14.98 -8.09
N GLY A 90 -11.61 13.87 -8.53
CA GLY A 90 -11.16 13.68 -9.91
C GLY A 90 -9.95 14.52 -10.31
N LYS A 91 -9.34 15.28 -9.39
CA LYS A 91 -8.11 16.04 -9.64
C LYS A 91 -6.85 15.23 -9.31
N TYR A 92 -6.88 13.92 -9.50
CA TYR A 92 -5.77 13.02 -9.21
C TYR A 92 -5.14 12.52 -10.51
N ALA A 93 -3.84 12.21 -10.48
CA ALA A 93 -3.07 11.79 -11.66
C ALA A 93 -1.76 11.11 -11.26
N GLY A 94 -1.00 10.65 -12.25
CA GLY A 94 0.42 10.34 -12.06
C GLY A 94 1.29 11.56 -11.79
N VAL A 95 2.56 11.29 -11.52
CA VAL A 95 3.60 12.28 -11.24
C VAL A 95 4.58 12.34 -12.41
N ASP A 96 4.85 13.54 -12.91
CA ASP A 96 5.71 13.76 -14.08
C ASP A 96 7.19 13.53 -13.75
N SER A 97 7.63 14.00 -12.58
CA SER A 97 8.98 13.77 -12.04
C SER A 97 9.00 13.94 -10.52
N LEU A 98 9.84 13.15 -9.84
CA LEU A 98 10.00 13.19 -8.38
C LEU A 98 11.45 12.85 -8.02
N VAL A 99 12.14 13.78 -7.35
CA VAL A 99 13.53 13.59 -6.94
C VAL A 99 13.79 14.08 -5.51
N GLY A 100 14.62 13.34 -4.77
CA GLY A 100 15.17 13.77 -3.49
C GLY A 100 16.40 14.64 -3.67
N ALA A 101 16.68 15.55 -2.71
CA ALA A 101 17.89 16.35 -2.70
C ALA A 101 19.10 15.52 -2.25
N PRO A 102 20.16 15.38 -3.08
CA PRO A 102 21.27 14.47 -2.76
C PRO A 102 22.04 14.82 -1.47
N GLY A 103 22.20 16.11 -1.18
CA GLY A 103 22.91 16.59 0.00
C GLY A 103 22.04 16.81 1.25
N LYS A 104 20.71 16.62 1.13
CA LYS A 104 19.75 16.93 2.20
C LYS A 104 18.54 15.99 2.15
N PRO A 105 18.66 14.78 2.72
CA PRO A 105 17.70 13.69 2.52
C PRO A 105 16.24 14.00 2.84
N GLU A 106 15.97 14.96 3.72
CA GLU A 106 14.62 15.40 4.06
C GLU A 106 13.94 16.23 2.96
N VAL A 107 14.71 16.81 2.02
CA VAL A 107 14.17 17.65 0.95
C VAL A 107 13.88 16.83 -0.31
N ALA A 108 12.71 17.06 -0.91
CA ALA A 108 12.32 16.46 -2.19
C ALA A 108 11.49 17.45 -3.02
N TYR A 109 11.50 17.27 -4.34
CA TYR A 109 10.69 18.05 -5.28
C TYR A 109 9.85 17.14 -6.17
N MET A 110 8.60 17.53 -6.42
CA MET A 110 7.64 16.76 -7.21
C MET A 110 6.94 17.64 -8.25
N ALA A 111 6.90 17.21 -9.51
CA ALA A 111 6.12 17.84 -10.57
C ALA A 111 4.77 17.11 -10.73
N PHE A 112 3.67 17.78 -10.38
CA PHE A 112 2.33 17.20 -10.34
C PHE A 112 1.27 18.20 -10.82
N GLY A 113 0.31 17.75 -11.64
CA GLY A 113 -0.72 18.60 -12.27
C GLY A 113 -2.17 18.29 -11.88
N GLY A 114 -2.42 17.17 -11.19
CA GLY A 114 -3.76 16.81 -10.71
C GLY A 114 -4.81 16.59 -11.79
N GLN A 115 -4.42 16.15 -12.98
CA GLN A 115 -5.32 15.80 -14.07
C GLN A 115 -4.71 14.63 -14.86
N PRO A 116 -5.44 13.52 -15.04
CA PRO A 116 -4.83 12.25 -15.46
C PRO A 116 -4.51 12.16 -16.97
N TYR A 117 -5.11 13.02 -17.80
CA TYR A 117 -4.97 12.97 -19.25
C TYR A 117 -4.77 14.34 -19.87
N GLY A 118 -3.91 14.39 -20.91
CA GLY A 118 -3.63 15.58 -21.69
C GLY A 118 -2.70 16.59 -21.00
N LEU A 119 -2.39 17.67 -21.71
CA LEU A 119 -1.54 18.76 -21.22
C LEU A 119 -2.22 19.58 -20.13
N VAL A 120 -1.64 19.56 -18.92
CA VAL A 120 -2.26 20.13 -17.72
C VAL A 120 -1.39 21.20 -17.09
N ALA A 121 -1.99 22.12 -16.32
CA ALA A 121 -1.22 23.18 -15.66
C ALA A 121 -0.19 22.58 -14.70
N GLY A 122 1.10 22.87 -14.91
CA GLY A 122 2.17 22.32 -14.11
C GLY A 122 2.33 23.01 -12.76
N GLN A 123 2.66 22.22 -11.75
CA GLN A 123 3.09 22.69 -10.44
C GLN A 123 4.30 21.85 -9.99
N VAL A 124 5.36 22.53 -9.55
CA VAL A 124 6.44 21.90 -8.80
C VAL A 124 6.21 22.16 -7.31
N PHE A 125 6.16 21.10 -6.53
CA PHE A 125 6.08 21.13 -5.07
C PHE A 125 7.45 20.89 -4.46
N ARG A 126 7.64 21.38 -3.25
CA ARG A 126 8.80 21.15 -2.40
C ARG A 126 8.35 20.54 -1.07
N SER A 127 9.04 19.51 -0.63
CA SER A 127 8.90 18.91 0.70
C SER A 127 10.18 19.15 1.51
N THR A 128 10.06 19.21 2.84
CA THR A 128 11.18 19.19 3.79
C THR A 128 11.09 18.04 4.79
N ASP A 129 10.23 17.07 4.54
CA ASP A 129 9.99 15.90 5.39
C ASP A 129 9.78 14.62 4.54
N ARG A 130 10.56 14.50 3.47
CA ARG A 130 10.62 13.31 2.61
C ARG A 130 9.30 13.00 1.86
N GLY A 131 8.48 14.01 1.63
CA GLY A 131 7.22 13.91 0.88
C GLY A 131 6.01 13.62 1.76
N ASP A 132 6.15 13.73 3.08
CA ASP A 132 5.02 13.61 4.01
C ASP A 132 4.10 14.84 3.88
N HIS A 133 4.67 16.03 3.66
CA HIS A 133 3.92 17.25 3.32
C HIS A 133 4.57 18.04 2.18
N TRP A 134 3.74 18.54 1.26
CA TRP A 134 4.15 19.26 0.07
C TRP A 134 3.73 20.73 0.12
N GLN A 135 4.64 21.62 -0.26
CA GLN A 135 4.40 23.05 -0.40
C GLN A 135 4.52 23.47 -1.87
N PRO A 136 3.60 24.31 -2.40
CA PRO A 136 3.68 24.73 -3.78
C PRO A 136 4.79 25.78 -3.94
N THR A 137 5.61 25.63 -4.98
CA THR A 137 6.55 26.68 -5.41
C THR A 137 5.85 27.67 -6.35
N ARG A 138 6.54 28.75 -6.77
CA ARG A 138 6.02 29.69 -7.77
C ARG A 138 6.08 29.17 -9.21
N PHE A 139 6.37 27.87 -9.43
CA PHE A 139 6.50 27.29 -10.76
C PHE A 139 5.24 27.47 -11.63
N ARG A 140 4.05 27.46 -11.04
CA ARG A 140 2.79 27.64 -11.77
C ARG A 140 2.69 28.97 -12.52
N GLU A 141 3.42 30.00 -12.08
CA GLU A 141 3.47 31.31 -12.74
C GLU A 141 4.17 31.27 -14.10
N THR A 142 4.96 30.22 -14.37
CA THR A 142 5.65 30.03 -15.66
C THR A 142 4.69 29.64 -16.79
N GLY A 143 3.53 29.06 -16.46
CA GLY A 143 2.56 28.54 -17.44
C GLY A 143 2.94 27.21 -18.10
N VAL A 144 4.07 26.60 -17.71
CA VAL A 144 4.53 25.30 -18.23
C VAL A 144 3.50 24.21 -17.93
N LYS A 145 3.35 23.28 -18.88
CA LYS A 145 2.40 22.16 -18.79
C LYS A 145 3.13 20.84 -18.55
N LEU A 146 2.41 19.90 -17.93
CA LEU A 146 2.84 18.52 -17.65
C LEU A 146 1.92 17.54 -18.37
N GLU A 147 2.37 16.30 -18.57
CA GLU A 147 1.55 15.21 -19.09
C GLU A 147 2.07 13.84 -18.57
N PRO A 148 1.78 13.49 -17.30
CA PRO A 148 2.38 12.34 -16.63
C PRO A 148 1.99 10.99 -17.26
N ASN A 149 0.88 10.94 -18.00
CA ASN A 149 0.41 9.76 -18.73
C ASN A 149 0.53 9.92 -20.26
N GLY A 150 1.31 10.90 -20.73
CA GLY A 150 1.54 11.17 -22.14
C GLY A 150 2.74 10.40 -22.70
N GLU A 151 2.98 10.50 -24.01
CA GLU A 151 4.09 9.79 -24.68
C GLU A 151 5.47 10.09 -24.07
N GLY A 152 5.65 11.27 -23.45
CA GLY A 152 6.90 11.63 -22.79
C GLY A 152 7.14 11.03 -21.39
N ARG A 153 6.16 10.32 -20.81
CA ARG A 153 6.21 9.85 -19.42
C ARG A 153 7.40 8.94 -19.10
N LEU A 154 7.91 8.29 -20.14
CA LEU A 154 8.97 7.29 -20.00
C LEU A 154 10.35 7.92 -19.86
N GLU A 155 10.52 9.18 -20.25
CA GLU A 155 11.80 9.87 -20.05
C GLU A 155 11.91 10.46 -18.63
N GLY A 156 13.15 10.68 -18.20
CA GLY A 156 13.43 11.37 -16.95
C GLY A 156 14.65 10.82 -16.21
N GLU A 157 14.91 11.28 -14.99
CA GLU A 157 14.12 12.28 -14.26
C GLU A 157 14.22 13.68 -14.88
N ARG A 158 13.08 14.39 -14.96
CA ARG A 158 12.98 15.76 -15.51
C ARG A 158 13.31 16.83 -14.48
N LEU A 159 13.15 16.53 -13.20
CA LEU A 159 13.67 17.33 -12.11
C LEU A 159 15.10 16.88 -11.77
N ALA A 160 15.98 17.83 -11.45
CA ALA A 160 17.24 17.54 -10.78
C ALA A 160 17.55 18.61 -9.75
N VAL A 161 18.02 18.17 -8.58
CA VAL A 161 18.44 19.03 -7.47
C VAL A 161 19.97 19.03 -7.41
N ASP A 162 20.57 20.20 -7.28
CA ASP A 162 22.02 20.34 -7.18
C ASP A 162 22.56 19.57 -5.95
N PRO A 163 23.53 18.65 -6.12
CA PRO A 163 24.12 17.91 -5.01
C PRO A 163 24.76 18.78 -3.92
N ALA A 164 25.17 20.01 -4.26
CA ALA A 164 25.80 20.94 -3.34
C ALA A 164 24.82 21.91 -2.67
N ASN A 165 23.58 22.02 -3.16
CA ASN A 165 22.60 23.00 -2.70
C ASN A 165 21.16 22.61 -3.05
N GLU A 166 20.37 22.25 -2.05
CA GLU A 166 18.99 21.78 -2.22
C GLU A 166 18.02 22.83 -2.78
N ASN A 167 18.43 24.10 -2.85
CA ASN A 167 17.61 25.20 -3.36
C ASN A 167 17.85 25.47 -4.85
N VAL A 168 18.88 24.85 -5.45
CA VAL A 168 19.13 24.93 -6.88
C VAL A 168 18.50 23.73 -7.56
N VAL A 169 17.46 23.96 -8.35
CA VAL A 169 16.66 22.91 -8.99
C VAL A 169 16.42 23.25 -10.44
N TYR A 170 16.55 22.26 -11.32
CA TYR A 170 16.19 22.35 -12.73
C TYR A 170 14.95 21.51 -13.02
N PHE A 171 14.15 21.96 -13.99
CA PHE A 171 13.03 21.22 -14.55
C PHE A 171 13.10 21.22 -16.08
N ALA A 172 13.17 20.02 -16.65
CA ALA A 172 13.18 19.74 -18.08
C ALA A 172 11.73 19.56 -18.60
N SER A 173 11.23 20.49 -19.42
CA SER A 173 9.86 20.43 -19.92
C SER A 173 9.73 19.61 -21.21
N ILE A 174 8.62 18.87 -21.32
CA ILE A 174 8.18 18.15 -22.53
C ILE A 174 7.88 19.04 -23.75
N GLN A 175 7.76 20.36 -23.56
CA GLN A 175 7.41 21.27 -24.65
C GLN A 175 7.97 22.69 -24.53
N ASP A 176 8.47 23.09 -23.35
CA ASP A 176 8.86 24.48 -23.09
C ASP A 176 10.31 24.65 -22.59
N GLY A 177 11.19 23.70 -22.93
CA GLY A 177 12.63 23.82 -22.64
C GLY A 177 13.00 23.63 -21.18
N LEU A 178 14.18 24.14 -20.83
CA LEU A 178 14.77 23.96 -19.51
C LEU A 178 14.51 25.18 -18.61
N TRP A 179 14.05 24.92 -17.40
CA TRP A 179 13.77 25.92 -16.37
C TRP A 179 14.61 25.66 -15.12
N PHE A 180 14.94 26.71 -14.36
CA PHE A 180 15.67 26.55 -13.11
C PHE A 180 15.25 27.56 -12.04
N THR A 181 15.52 27.21 -10.80
CA THR A 181 15.41 28.04 -9.60
C THR A 181 16.71 27.93 -8.79
N GLU A 182 17.03 28.97 -8.03
CA GLU A 182 18.19 29.02 -7.14
C GLU A 182 17.81 29.33 -5.68
N ASP A 183 16.51 29.46 -5.39
CA ASP A 183 15.94 29.84 -4.11
C ASP A 183 14.86 28.85 -3.63
N GLY A 184 14.94 27.60 -4.08
CA GLY A 184 14.04 26.52 -3.68
C GLY A 184 12.64 26.63 -4.29
N GLY A 185 12.50 27.36 -5.40
CA GLY A 185 11.25 27.55 -6.13
C GLY A 185 10.53 28.87 -5.84
N GLY A 186 11.17 29.79 -5.12
CA GLY A 186 10.69 31.17 -4.94
C GLY A 186 10.68 31.97 -6.24
N LYS A 187 11.56 31.65 -7.20
CA LYS A 187 11.56 32.18 -8.56
C LYS A 187 12.07 31.13 -9.55
N TRP A 188 11.41 31.05 -10.70
CA TRP A 188 11.82 30.19 -11.82
C TRP A 188 12.19 31.03 -13.04
N SER A 189 13.27 30.64 -13.71
CA SER A 189 13.79 31.31 -14.91
C SER A 189 14.08 30.28 -16.01
N LYS A 190 13.78 30.65 -17.26
CA LYS A 190 14.04 29.82 -18.44
C LYS A 190 15.50 29.91 -18.85
N VAL A 191 16.12 28.77 -19.20
CA VAL A 191 17.49 28.68 -19.69
C VAL A 191 17.48 28.82 -21.21
N ALA A 192 17.55 30.06 -21.70
CA ALA A 192 17.38 30.37 -23.13
C ALA A 192 18.39 29.69 -24.08
N ALA A 193 19.57 29.33 -23.57
CA ALA A 193 20.60 28.67 -24.36
C ALA A 193 20.28 27.19 -24.67
N VAL A 194 19.38 26.56 -23.92
CA VAL A 194 18.92 25.18 -24.17
C VAL A 194 17.58 25.24 -24.92
N PRO A 195 17.48 24.68 -26.14
CA PRO A 195 16.26 24.70 -26.93
C PRO A 195 15.15 23.85 -26.30
N ALA A 196 13.90 24.08 -26.73
CA ALA A 196 12.74 23.41 -26.17
C ALA A 196 12.68 21.90 -26.45
N GLY A 197 13.35 21.44 -27.51
CA GLY A 197 13.17 20.11 -28.06
C GLY A 197 11.83 19.94 -28.79
N LYS A 198 11.62 18.78 -29.38
CA LYS A 198 10.38 18.45 -30.08
C LYS A 198 9.31 17.96 -29.09
N PRO A 199 8.08 18.50 -29.09
CA PRO A 199 7.00 17.91 -28.31
C PRO A 199 6.51 16.57 -28.92
N PRO A 200 6.02 15.61 -28.10
CA PRO A 200 5.77 15.73 -26.67
C PRO A 200 6.91 15.21 -25.76
N HIS A 201 8.18 15.12 -26.21
CA HIS A 201 9.27 14.64 -25.34
C HIS A 201 10.16 15.78 -24.80
N GLY A 202 10.43 16.81 -25.62
CA GLY A 202 11.06 18.07 -25.22
C GLY A 202 12.49 17.92 -24.70
N VAL A 203 12.77 18.49 -23.54
CA VAL A 203 13.99 18.20 -22.76
C VAL A 203 13.69 16.98 -21.89
N THR A 204 14.46 15.91 -22.06
CA THR A 204 14.13 14.58 -21.54
C THR A 204 14.81 14.28 -20.21
N THR A 205 16.07 14.69 -20.04
CA THR A 205 16.85 14.48 -18.82
C THR A 205 17.70 15.70 -18.45
N ILE A 206 17.96 15.85 -17.15
CA ILE A 206 18.88 16.85 -16.58
C ILE A 206 19.70 16.18 -15.46
N LEU A 207 21.02 16.29 -15.52
CA LEU A 207 21.92 15.59 -14.58
C LEU A 207 23.08 16.48 -14.11
N PHE A 208 23.42 16.37 -12.83
CA PHE A 208 24.59 17.02 -12.23
C PHE A 208 25.75 16.04 -12.12
N ASP A 209 26.95 16.46 -12.55
CA ASP A 209 28.18 15.73 -12.22
C ASP A 209 28.67 16.18 -10.83
N LYS A 210 28.29 15.41 -9.82
CA LYS A 210 28.65 15.64 -8.41
C LYS A 210 30.17 15.70 -8.13
N LYS A 211 31.02 15.24 -9.05
CA LYS A 211 32.49 15.27 -8.89
C LYS A 211 33.15 16.45 -9.60
N SER A 212 32.39 17.27 -10.32
CA SER A 212 32.92 18.40 -11.09
C SER A 212 33.38 19.61 -10.25
N GLY A 213 33.27 19.52 -8.91
CA GLY A 213 33.52 20.62 -7.99
C GLY A 213 32.38 21.64 -7.97
N THR A 214 32.58 22.74 -7.26
CA THR A 214 31.56 23.77 -7.07
C THR A 214 32.06 25.17 -7.42
N THR A 215 31.14 26.03 -7.82
CA THR A 215 31.33 27.47 -7.99
C THR A 215 30.49 28.18 -6.94
N GLN A 216 31.07 29.18 -6.27
CA GLN A 216 30.35 29.97 -5.29
C GLN A 216 29.45 31.00 -6.00
N ALA A 217 28.14 30.95 -5.74
CA ALA A 217 27.17 31.92 -6.18
C ALA A 217 26.53 32.66 -4.99
N ALA A 218 25.72 33.68 -5.27
CA ALA A 218 24.98 34.41 -4.22
C ALA A 218 24.01 33.49 -3.45
N SER A 219 23.48 32.45 -4.08
CA SER A 219 22.60 31.47 -3.45
C SER A 219 23.33 30.35 -2.69
N GLY A 220 24.67 30.40 -2.62
CA GLY A 220 25.51 29.34 -2.08
C GLY A 220 26.36 28.64 -3.14
N ALA A 221 27.05 27.57 -2.73
CA ALA A 221 27.82 26.73 -3.64
C ALA A 221 26.89 26.03 -4.65
N ARG A 222 27.35 25.88 -5.90
CA ARG A 222 26.63 25.19 -6.97
C ARG A 222 27.56 24.25 -7.69
N THR A 223 27.08 23.08 -8.09
CA THR A 223 27.84 22.08 -8.82
C THR A 223 28.18 22.59 -10.23
N ASN A 224 29.44 22.44 -10.66
CA ASN A 224 29.96 23.07 -11.87
C ASN A 224 29.38 22.50 -13.17
N THR A 225 29.40 21.17 -13.32
CA THR A 225 29.02 20.52 -14.57
C THR A 225 27.59 19.98 -14.52
N ILE A 226 26.81 20.36 -15.52
CA ILE A 226 25.40 19.98 -15.67
C ILE A 226 25.17 19.55 -17.12
N TYR A 227 24.44 18.47 -17.34
CA TYR A 227 24.07 17.96 -18.66
C TYR A 227 22.56 18.01 -18.85
N ALA A 228 22.10 18.49 -20.02
CA ALA A 228 20.71 18.47 -20.43
C ALA A 228 20.56 17.76 -21.78
N THR A 229 19.60 16.83 -21.88
CA THR A 229 19.34 16.07 -23.11
C THR A 229 18.05 16.54 -23.76
N VAL A 230 18.08 16.78 -25.07
CA VAL A 230 16.97 17.40 -25.80
C VAL A 230 16.58 16.56 -27.02
N GLU A 231 15.30 16.19 -27.14
CA GLU A 231 14.77 15.47 -28.30
C GLU A 231 14.97 16.32 -29.58
N GLU A 232 15.63 15.73 -30.58
CA GLU A 232 16.05 16.39 -31.83
C GLU A 232 16.89 17.67 -31.63
N GLY A 233 17.41 17.90 -30.42
CA GLY A 233 18.28 19.04 -30.07
C GLY A 233 19.70 18.64 -29.66
N GLY A 234 19.91 17.38 -29.27
CA GLY A 234 21.20 16.84 -28.84
C GLY A 234 21.48 17.04 -27.35
N VAL A 235 22.74 16.91 -26.95
CA VAL A 235 23.18 17.02 -25.54
C VAL A 235 23.87 18.36 -25.30
N PHE A 236 23.42 19.09 -24.29
CA PHE A 236 23.97 20.36 -23.84
C PHE A 236 24.71 20.17 -22.51
N ARG A 237 25.80 20.93 -22.34
CA ARG A 237 26.62 20.93 -21.13
C ARG A 237 26.87 22.35 -20.65
N SER A 238 26.73 22.56 -19.34
CA SER A 238 27.34 23.68 -18.63
C SER A 238 28.56 23.19 -17.86
N ALA A 239 29.59 24.02 -17.73
CA ALA A 239 30.79 23.74 -16.94
C ALA A 239 31.02 24.77 -15.82
N ASP A 240 30.15 25.76 -15.71
CA ASP A 240 30.24 26.93 -14.85
C ASP A 240 28.96 27.14 -14.04
N ALA A 241 28.41 26.04 -13.54
CA ALA A 241 27.23 25.99 -12.67
C ALA A 241 25.98 26.63 -13.29
N GLY A 242 25.77 26.38 -14.59
CA GLY A 242 24.60 26.79 -15.34
C GLY A 242 24.66 28.20 -15.93
N ALA A 243 25.77 28.94 -15.76
CA ALA A 243 25.91 30.30 -16.26
C ALA A 243 26.01 30.34 -17.79
N THR A 244 26.75 29.41 -18.40
CA THR A 244 26.81 29.22 -19.85
C THR A 244 26.54 27.77 -20.22
N TRP A 245 25.98 27.58 -21.42
CA TRP A 245 25.63 26.27 -21.97
C TRP A 245 26.13 26.17 -23.40
N SER A 246 26.68 25.00 -23.75
CA SER A 246 27.11 24.68 -25.09
C SER A 246 26.62 23.28 -25.48
N LYS A 247 26.19 23.15 -26.74
CA LYS A 247 25.88 21.85 -27.32
C LYS A 247 27.19 21.08 -27.53
N ILE A 248 27.24 19.84 -27.06
CA ILE A 248 28.44 18.99 -27.12
C ILE A 248 28.30 17.81 -28.09
N SER A 249 27.11 17.59 -28.66
CA SER A 249 26.82 16.45 -29.55
C SER A 249 26.89 16.78 -31.04
N ASP A 250 27.43 17.93 -31.47
CA ASP A 250 27.43 18.30 -32.90
C ASP A 250 28.09 17.23 -33.80
N GLY A 251 27.26 16.54 -34.59
CA GLY A 251 27.68 15.49 -35.52
C GLY A 251 27.95 14.10 -34.89
N ALA A 252 27.73 13.93 -33.59
CA ALA A 252 27.83 12.67 -32.85
C ALA A 252 26.55 12.42 -32.02
N ALA A 253 26.45 11.29 -31.30
CA ALA A 253 25.41 10.99 -30.30
C ALA A 253 24.01 11.57 -30.61
N GLY A 254 23.37 11.07 -31.67
CA GLY A 254 21.91 11.07 -31.79
C GLY A 254 21.21 12.44 -31.88
N ASP A 255 21.84 13.46 -32.48
CA ASP A 255 21.20 14.78 -32.77
C ASP A 255 19.80 14.69 -33.43
N ALA A 256 19.44 13.54 -34.00
CA ALA A 256 18.15 13.27 -34.63
C ALA A 256 17.39 12.08 -33.98
N GLY A 257 17.62 11.81 -32.70
CA GLY A 257 17.01 10.72 -31.96
C GLY A 257 16.05 11.13 -30.85
N LYS A 258 15.38 10.11 -30.32
CA LYS A 258 14.48 10.12 -29.17
C LYS A 258 15.22 9.64 -27.91
N PRO A 259 15.90 10.54 -27.17
CA PRO A 259 16.61 10.17 -25.95
C PRO A 259 15.61 9.71 -24.90
N ARG A 260 15.85 8.54 -24.28
CA ARG A 260 14.96 7.98 -23.26
C ARG A 260 15.47 8.20 -21.85
N ASP A 261 16.75 7.89 -21.62
CA ASP A 261 17.36 7.87 -20.29
C ASP A 261 18.85 8.26 -20.40
N ALA A 262 19.40 8.76 -19.31
CA ALA A 262 20.79 9.16 -19.20
C ALA A 262 21.29 8.97 -17.76
N THR A 263 22.59 8.74 -17.60
CA THR A 263 23.21 8.59 -16.28
C THR A 263 24.68 9.03 -16.29
N ILE A 264 25.25 9.23 -15.11
CA ILE A 264 26.67 9.56 -14.93
C ILE A 264 27.33 8.50 -14.06
N GLY A 265 28.38 7.87 -14.59
CA GLY A 265 29.17 6.87 -13.88
C GLY A 265 29.99 7.47 -12.73
N PRO A 266 30.50 6.64 -11.79
CA PRO A 266 31.29 7.13 -10.66
C PRO A 266 32.62 7.76 -11.07
N ASP A 267 33.07 7.59 -12.32
CA ASP A 267 34.25 8.21 -12.91
C ASP A 267 33.97 9.55 -13.63
N GLY A 268 32.71 10.02 -13.63
CA GLY A 268 32.28 11.24 -14.32
C GLY A 268 31.93 11.02 -15.80
N THR A 269 31.92 9.77 -16.29
CA THR A 269 31.48 9.46 -17.64
C THR A 269 29.97 9.67 -17.78
N TYR A 270 29.55 10.45 -18.77
CA TYR A 270 28.15 10.65 -19.13
C TYR A 270 27.68 9.59 -20.12
N TYR A 271 26.51 9.02 -19.90
CA TYR A 271 25.87 8.03 -20.78
C TYR A 271 24.47 8.49 -21.19
N VAL A 272 24.07 8.19 -22.41
CA VAL A 272 22.71 8.47 -22.91
C VAL A 272 22.23 7.34 -23.82
N VAL A 273 20.95 6.99 -23.69
CA VAL A 273 20.28 6.00 -24.55
C VAL A 273 19.19 6.64 -25.37
N TYR A 274 19.06 6.16 -26.60
CA TYR A 274 18.04 6.58 -27.54
C TYR A 274 17.13 5.39 -27.88
N ASP A 275 15.82 5.59 -27.78
CA ASP A 275 14.81 4.64 -28.26
C ASP A 275 14.95 4.45 -29.77
N SER A 276 14.98 5.55 -30.51
CA SER A 276 15.16 5.54 -31.95
C SER A 276 15.95 6.75 -32.42
N VAL A 277 16.75 6.59 -33.47
CA VAL A 277 17.29 7.68 -34.29
C VAL A 277 16.57 7.74 -35.64
N LYS A 278 16.68 8.84 -36.41
CA LYS A 278 16.18 8.91 -37.80
C LYS A 278 16.60 7.65 -38.58
N GLY A 279 15.62 6.78 -38.89
CA GLY A 279 15.86 5.43 -39.45
C GLY A 279 15.32 4.27 -38.60
N GLY A 280 14.79 4.54 -37.39
CA GLY A 280 14.03 3.58 -36.57
C GLY A 280 14.87 2.66 -35.66
N VAL A 281 16.14 2.99 -35.46
CA VAL A 281 17.09 2.20 -34.67
C VAL A 281 17.61 3.02 -33.50
N GLY A 282 17.53 2.54 -32.27
CA GLY A 282 18.11 3.18 -31.10
C GLY A 282 19.62 2.98 -30.97
N SER A 283 20.24 3.73 -30.06
CA SER A 283 21.70 3.73 -29.86
C SER A 283 22.08 4.13 -28.44
N LEU A 284 23.25 3.71 -27.98
CA LEU A 284 23.84 4.07 -26.69
C LEU A 284 25.18 4.77 -26.91
N TRP A 285 25.41 5.85 -26.17
CA TRP A 285 26.62 6.67 -26.29
C TRP A 285 27.19 7.03 -24.93
N LYS A 286 28.51 7.20 -24.87
CA LYS A 286 29.21 7.74 -23.71
C LYS A 286 30.12 8.93 -24.05
N TYR A 287 30.33 9.83 -23.10
CA TYR A 287 31.12 11.05 -23.22
C TYR A 287 31.91 11.37 -21.95
N GLY A 288 33.07 12.00 -22.11
CA GLY A 288 33.87 12.55 -21.01
C GLY A 288 35.21 11.82 -20.79
N PRO A 289 36.08 12.38 -19.94
CA PRO A 289 37.45 11.90 -19.75
C PRO A 289 37.54 10.51 -19.12
N GLY A 290 36.52 10.07 -18.37
CA GLY A 290 36.41 8.71 -17.85
C GLY A 290 36.12 7.64 -18.93
N ALA A 291 35.54 8.06 -20.07
CA ALA A 291 35.26 7.18 -21.21
C ALA A 291 36.40 7.16 -22.24
N ASN A 292 36.96 8.34 -22.51
CA ASN A 292 38.01 8.53 -23.50
C ASN A 292 38.92 9.67 -23.02
N PRO A 293 40.25 9.47 -22.92
CA PRO A 293 41.18 10.53 -22.52
C PRO A 293 41.11 11.79 -23.40
N SER A 294 40.64 11.69 -24.64
CA SER A 294 40.41 12.85 -25.52
C SER A 294 39.10 13.60 -25.23
N GLY A 295 38.23 13.07 -24.37
CA GLY A 295 36.91 13.61 -24.04
C GLY A 295 35.89 13.49 -25.18
N ALA A 296 36.12 12.62 -26.17
CA ALA A 296 35.23 12.47 -27.32
C ALA A 296 34.08 11.48 -27.08
N TRP A 297 32.97 11.66 -27.82
CA TRP A 297 31.85 10.72 -27.85
C TRP A 297 32.27 9.35 -28.39
N THR A 298 31.75 8.28 -27.77
CA THR A 298 31.96 6.89 -28.19
C THR A 298 30.61 6.17 -28.25
N GLU A 299 30.31 5.52 -29.37
CA GLU A 299 29.12 4.65 -29.47
C GLU A 299 29.41 3.30 -28.79
N ILE A 300 28.47 2.86 -27.97
CA ILE A 300 28.55 1.62 -27.19
C ILE A 300 27.27 0.77 -27.33
N THR A 301 26.53 0.96 -28.43
CA THR A 301 25.25 0.29 -28.69
C THR A 301 25.39 -1.24 -28.63
N PRO A 302 24.64 -1.95 -27.75
CA PRO A 302 24.64 -3.41 -27.74
C PRO A 302 24.15 -3.99 -29.08
N PRO A 303 24.61 -5.19 -29.47
CA PRO A 303 24.11 -5.85 -30.67
C PRO A 303 22.64 -6.26 -30.49
N ALA A 304 21.84 -6.10 -31.54
CA ALA A 304 20.42 -6.43 -31.48
C ALA A 304 20.18 -7.93 -31.27
N PRO A 305 19.28 -8.34 -30.37
CA PRO A 305 18.89 -9.73 -30.24
C PRO A 305 18.18 -10.18 -31.53
N ASN A 306 18.53 -11.37 -32.05
CA ASN A 306 17.85 -12.05 -33.17
C ASN A 306 17.86 -11.33 -34.54
N GLY A 307 18.92 -10.63 -34.91
CA GLY A 307 19.13 -10.22 -36.31
C GLY A 307 18.46 -8.91 -36.74
N GLY A 308 18.13 -8.01 -35.81
CA GLY A 308 18.12 -6.57 -36.09
C GLY A 308 16.79 -5.80 -36.06
N LYS A 309 15.70 -6.35 -35.53
CA LYS A 309 14.37 -5.67 -35.54
C LYS A 309 14.02 -4.89 -34.27
N ASP A 310 14.45 -5.33 -33.09
CA ASP A 310 14.19 -4.63 -31.82
C ASP A 310 15.46 -3.87 -31.38
N LYS A 311 15.49 -2.56 -31.60
CA LYS A 311 16.61 -1.68 -31.20
C LYS A 311 16.15 -0.47 -30.37
N SER A 312 15.06 -0.61 -29.62
CA SER A 312 14.46 0.45 -28.79
C SER A 312 15.04 0.44 -27.38
N TYR A 313 16.10 1.20 -27.12
CA TYR A 313 16.75 1.24 -25.81
C TYR A 313 16.05 2.21 -24.86
N GLY A 314 15.62 1.69 -23.71
CA GLY A 314 14.73 2.39 -22.78
C GLY A 314 15.40 2.89 -21.50
N ALA A 315 16.36 2.15 -20.95
CA ALA A 315 16.99 2.48 -19.65
C ALA A 315 18.49 2.15 -19.60
N ILE A 316 19.24 2.89 -18.79
CA ILE A 316 20.66 2.64 -18.50
C ILE A 316 21.02 2.96 -17.05
N SER A 317 21.85 2.12 -16.44
CA SER A 317 22.45 2.41 -15.13
C SER A 317 23.91 1.96 -15.08
N VAL A 318 24.71 2.68 -14.31
CA VAL A 318 26.13 2.36 -14.04
C VAL A 318 26.28 2.03 -12.57
N ASP A 319 27.06 1.00 -12.24
CA ASP A 319 27.31 0.61 -10.85
C ASP A 319 28.07 1.73 -10.13
N PRO A 320 27.55 2.28 -9.01
CA PRO A 320 28.20 3.35 -8.27
C PRO A 320 29.55 2.93 -7.66
N PHE A 321 29.83 1.62 -7.60
CA PHE A 321 31.06 1.04 -7.06
C PHE A 321 32.04 0.56 -8.14
N ASP A 322 31.63 0.48 -9.41
CA ASP A 322 32.48 0.04 -10.53
C ASP A 322 32.08 0.75 -11.83
N PRO A 323 32.87 1.73 -12.33
CA PRO A 323 32.56 2.43 -13.57
C PRO A 323 32.53 1.53 -14.81
N ASN A 324 33.09 0.31 -14.74
CA ASN A 324 33.08 -0.62 -15.87
C ASN A 324 31.79 -1.43 -15.94
N HIS A 325 31.03 -1.52 -14.84
CA HIS A 325 29.80 -2.30 -14.76
C HIS A 325 28.60 -1.45 -15.18
N VAL A 326 28.08 -1.72 -16.39
CA VAL A 326 27.00 -0.96 -17.02
C VAL A 326 25.88 -1.90 -17.40
N VAL A 327 24.64 -1.53 -17.08
CA VAL A 327 23.43 -2.29 -17.44
C VAL A 327 22.54 -1.42 -18.31
N ALA A 328 22.07 -1.97 -19.42
CA ALA A 328 21.10 -1.33 -20.29
C ALA A 328 19.91 -2.27 -20.53
N MET A 329 18.74 -1.71 -20.81
CA MET A 329 17.53 -2.50 -21.03
C MET A 329 16.68 -1.93 -22.15
N ILE A 330 16.07 -2.83 -22.92
CA ILE A 330 15.02 -2.52 -23.88
C ILE A 330 13.67 -3.04 -23.37
N ASN A 331 12.57 -2.50 -23.91
CA ASN A 331 11.23 -2.95 -23.59
C ASN A 331 11.08 -4.48 -23.72
N GLY A 332 10.22 -5.05 -22.87
CA GLY A 332 10.08 -6.49 -22.70
C GLY A 332 11.11 -7.09 -21.74
N GLY A 333 11.73 -6.28 -20.86
CA GLY A 333 12.63 -6.76 -19.80
C GLY A 333 13.96 -7.37 -20.28
N LYS A 334 14.31 -7.13 -21.55
CA LYS A 334 15.49 -7.68 -22.20
C LYS A 334 16.72 -6.89 -21.79
N THR A 335 17.63 -7.53 -21.08
CA THR A 335 18.72 -6.86 -20.34
C THR A 335 20.07 -7.11 -21.00
N PHE A 336 20.93 -6.08 -21.03
CA PHE A 336 22.29 -6.14 -21.52
C PHE A 336 23.24 -5.71 -20.40
N VAL A 337 24.29 -6.50 -20.15
CA VAL A 337 25.26 -6.27 -19.08
C VAL A 337 26.66 -6.16 -19.68
N SER A 338 27.41 -5.14 -19.28
CA SER A 338 28.81 -4.91 -19.66
C SER A 338 29.67 -4.79 -18.40
N PHE A 339 30.89 -5.31 -18.46
CA PHE A 339 31.92 -5.19 -17.42
C PHE A 339 33.18 -4.47 -17.93
N ASP A 340 33.08 -3.80 -19.08
CA ASP A 340 34.16 -3.08 -19.76
C ASP A 340 33.68 -1.73 -20.30
N GLN A 341 32.74 -1.11 -19.57
CA GLN A 341 32.24 0.23 -19.84
C GLN A 341 31.56 0.35 -21.23
N GLY A 342 30.87 -0.71 -21.66
CA GLY A 342 30.09 -0.79 -22.89
C GLY A 342 30.87 -1.23 -24.13
N ALA A 343 32.11 -1.69 -24.00
CA ALA A 343 32.88 -2.19 -25.14
C ALA A 343 32.36 -3.57 -25.61
N THR A 344 31.95 -4.42 -24.69
CA THR A 344 31.26 -5.69 -24.94
C THR A 344 30.03 -5.84 -24.05
N TRP A 345 29.05 -6.60 -24.53
CA TRP A 345 27.76 -6.78 -23.88
C TRP A 345 27.34 -8.25 -23.86
N THR A 346 26.76 -8.68 -22.75
CA THR A 346 26.08 -9.97 -22.60
C THR A 346 24.57 -9.73 -22.57
N TYR A 347 23.81 -10.52 -23.33
CA TYR A 347 22.36 -10.46 -23.40
C TYR A 347 21.71 -11.46 -22.45
N HIS A 348 20.70 -11.01 -21.71
CA HIS A 348 19.98 -11.79 -20.72
C HIS A 348 18.46 -11.70 -20.93
N LEU A 349 17.82 -12.86 -20.80
CA LEU A 349 16.38 -12.96 -20.61
C LEU A 349 16.04 -12.75 -19.13
N PHE A 350 14.75 -12.85 -18.79
CA PHE A 350 14.28 -12.65 -17.43
C PHE A 350 13.34 -13.76 -16.97
N ARG A 351 13.19 -13.87 -15.64
CA ARG A 351 12.07 -14.53 -14.96
C ARG A 351 11.64 -13.68 -13.77
N LEU A 352 10.36 -13.78 -13.39
CA LEU A 352 9.77 -13.00 -12.30
C LEU A 352 9.55 -13.88 -11.06
N GLU A 353 9.91 -13.37 -9.89
CA GLU A 353 9.72 -14.01 -8.60
C GLU A 353 8.94 -13.06 -7.68
N SER A 354 7.69 -13.38 -7.35
CA SER A 354 6.83 -12.53 -6.50
C SER A 354 6.09 -13.39 -5.46
N PRO A 355 6.74 -13.77 -4.35
CA PRO A 355 6.13 -14.66 -3.36
C PRO A 355 5.00 -13.99 -2.56
N ASN A 356 5.06 -12.68 -2.36
CA ASN A 356 4.11 -11.94 -1.52
C ASN A 356 2.89 -11.43 -2.30
N ILE A 357 3.06 -11.10 -3.58
CA ILE A 357 1.99 -10.76 -4.52
C ILE A 357 1.99 -11.83 -5.62
N GLU A 358 1.44 -12.99 -5.30
CA GLU A 358 1.59 -14.23 -6.08
C GLU A 358 1.18 -14.07 -7.56
N TRP A 359 0.17 -13.25 -7.86
CA TRP A 359 -0.30 -13.08 -9.24
C TRP A 359 0.75 -12.41 -10.16
N MET A 360 1.61 -11.54 -9.62
CA MET A 360 2.65 -10.84 -10.38
C MET A 360 3.76 -11.79 -10.85
N GLY A 361 3.98 -12.92 -10.14
CA GLY A 361 4.89 -13.97 -10.59
C GLY A 361 4.30 -14.89 -11.67
N LYS A 362 2.98 -14.81 -11.91
CA LYS A 362 2.21 -15.69 -12.80
C LYS A 362 1.59 -14.91 -13.96
N GLN A 363 2.40 -14.07 -14.61
CA GLN A 363 1.97 -13.34 -15.80
C GLN A 363 2.06 -14.25 -17.03
N ALA A 364 0.93 -14.45 -17.72
CA ALA A 364 0.87 -15.26 -18.94
C ALA A 364 1.42 -14.52 -20.17
N ASN A 365 1.54 -13.19 -20.11
CA ASN A 365 2.03 -12.32 -21.17
C ASN A 365 3.26 -11.56 -20.67
N TYR A 366 4.42 -11.86 -21.26
CA TYR A 366 5.75 -11.45 -20.80
C TYR A 366 6.22 -10.07 -21.31
N TYR A 367 5.31 -9.16 -21.66
CA TYR A 367 5.75 -7.83 -22.10
C TYR A 367 5.94 -6.91 -20.90
N LEU A 368 7.19 -6.79 -20.43
CA LEU A 368 7.56 -5.88 -19.35
C LEU A 368 7.86 -4.49 -19.89
N SER A 369 7.01 -3.52 -19.59
CA SER A 369 7.22 -2.13 -19.99
C SER A 369 8.36 -1.54 -19.16
N THR A 370 9.39 -1.00 -19.82
CA THR A 370 10.60 -0.53 -19.14
C THR A 370 10.45 0.95 -18.76
N GLY A 371 10.34 1.21 -17.45
CA GLY A 371 10.40 2.54 -16.86
C GLY A 371 11.86 2.99 -16.72
N GLN A 372 12.53 2.55 -15.64
CA GLN A 372 13.90 2.94 -15.34
C GLN A 372 14.68 1.83 -14.60
N LEU A 373 16.01 1.85 -14.71
CA LEU A 373 16.94 1.05 -13.93
C LEU A 373 17.78 1.94 -13.02
N ALA A 374 18.05 1.49 -11.80
CA ALA A 374 19.04 2.14 -10.94
C ALA A 374 19.75 1.14 -10.03
N PHE A 375 21.08 1.21 -10.01
CA PHE A 375 21.87 0.54 -8.98
C PHE A 375 21.64 1.21 -7.62
N ASP A 376 21.56 0.38 -6.59
CA ASP A 376 21.46 0.83 -5.21
C ASP A 376 22.79 1.48 -4.78
N PRO A 377 22.79 2.75 -4.31
CA PRO A 377 24.02 3.45 -3.94
C PRO A 377 24.66 2.94 -2.64
N PHE A 378 23.99 2.05 -1.89
CA PHE A 378 24.48 1.51 -0.62
C PHE A 378 24.59 -0.01 -0.60
N ASP A 379 23.95 -0.72 -1.54
CA ASP A 379 23.94 -2.18 -1.63
C ASP A 379 24.66 -2.64 -2.91
N LYS A 380 25.95 -2.96 -2.77
CA LYS A 380 26.82 -3.28 -3.90
C LYS A 380 26.25 -4.41 -4.76
N GLY A 381 26.11 -4.14 -6.06
CA GLY A 381 25.60 -5.09 -7.06
C GLY A 381 24.08 -5.24 -7.07
N LYS A 382 23.34 -4.61 -6.16
CA LYS A 382 21.87 -4.59 -6.21
C LYS A 382 21.41 -3.56 -7.23
N ILE A 383 20.54 -3.99 -8.15
CA ILE A 383 19.90 -3.12 -9.14
C ILE A 383 18.38 -3.25 -9.05
N TRP A 384 17.71 -2.11 -9.13
CA TRP A 384 16.26 -1.96 -9.11
C TRP A 384 15.74 -1.66 -10.51
N TYR A 385 14.50 -2.08 -10.77
CA TYR A 385 13.82 -1.97 -12.04
C TYR A 385 12.37 -1.52 -11.84
N ALA A 386 12.05 -0.32 -12.34
CA ALA A 386 10.69 0.21 -12.43
C ALA A 386 10.04 -0.28 -13.73
N GLU A 387 8.89 -0.91 -13.60
CA GLU A 387 8.27 -1.72 -14.64
C GLU A 387 6.74 -1.51 -14.71
N GLY A 388 6.15 -1.90 -15.84
CA GLY A 388 4.72 -1.82 -16.17
C GLY A 388 3.72 -2.46 -15.20
N PHE A 389 4.16 -3.30 -14.24
CA PHE A 389 3.29 -3.86 -13.20
C PHE A 389 3.80 -3.62 -11.78
N GLY A 390 4.92 -2.91 -11.60
CA GLY A 390 5.46 -2.63 -10.28
C GLY A 390 6.97 -2.42 -10.26
N VAL A 391 7.57 -2.65 -9.10
CA VAL A 391 9.00 -2.49 -8.85
C VAL A 391 9.64 -3.85 -8.58
N TRP A 392 10.81 -4.05 -9.18
CA TRP A 392 11.57 -5.29 -9.10
C TRP A 392 13.03 -5.02 -8.74
N TRP A 393 13.75 -6.03 -8.27
CA TRP A 393 15.20 -5.94 -8.07
C TRP A 393 15.91 -7.27 -8.26
N THR A 394 17.23 -7.20 -8.45
CA THR A 394 18.13 -8.37 -8.42
C THR A 394 19.53 -7.99 -7.94
N ARG A 395 20.34 -9.00 -7.60
CA ARG A 395 21.80 -8.87 -7.38
C ARG A 395 22.60 -9.74 -8.34
N ASP A 396 21.98 -10.73 -8.96
CA ASP A 396 22.67 -11.71 -9.79
C ASP A 396 22.32 -11.49 -11.26
N LEU A 397 23.23 -10.79 -11.94
CA LEU A 397 23.15 -10.49 -13.36
C LEU A 397 23.92 -11.51 -14.23
N SER A 398 24.51 -12.54 -13.63
CA SER A 398 25.28 -13.56 -14.34
C SER A 398 24.47 -14.61 -15.12
N PRO A 399 23.24 -15.02 -14.70
CA PRO A 399 22.52 -16.09 -15.37
C PRO A 399 21.96 -15.65 -16.72
N ALA A 400 21.82 -16.58 -17.67
CA ALA A 400 21.17 -16.32 -18.95
C ALA A 400 19.70 -15.83 -18.82
N GLN A 401 19.04 -16.17 -17.70
CA GLN A 401 17.74 -15.65 -17.28
C GLN A 401 17.86 -15.00 -15.90
N ILE A 402 17.84 -13.67 -15.86
CA ILE A 402 17.91 -12.90 -14.62
C ILE A 402 16.61 -13.08 -13.84
N ALA A 403 16.73 -13.41 -12.56
CA ALA A 403 15.60 -13.44 -11.64
C ALA A 403 15.35 -12.05 -11.08
N TRP A 404 14.21 -11.47 -11.45
CA TRP A 404 13.71 -10.22 -10.89
C TRP A 404 12.73 -10.52 -9.77
N ARG A 405 13.05 -10.08 -8.56
CA ARG A 405 12.22 -10.24 -7.36
C ARG A 405 11.32 -9.02 -7.21
N SER A 406 10.03 -9.25 -7.03
CA SER A 406 9.05 -8.17 -6.82
C SER A 406 9.25 -7.54 -5.46
N GLU A 407 9.12 -6.21 -5.42
CA GLU A 407 9.09 -5.40 -4.23
C GLU A 407 8.04 -4.30 -4.44
N SER A 408 6.77 -4.70 -4.59
CA SER A 408 5.67 -3.84 -5.06
C SER A 408 4.56 -3.64 -4.02
N GLU A 409 4.70 -4.23 -2.85
CA GLU A 409 3.74 -4.15 -1.76
C GLU A 409 3.48 -2.70 -1.35
N GLY A 410 2.22 -2.32 -1.24
CA GLY A 410 1.81 -0.94 -0.93
C GLY A 410 1.51 -0.08 -2.16
N ILE A 411 2.02 -0.45 -3.34
CA ILE A 411 1.60 0.16 -4.62
C ILE A 411 0.25 -0.44 -5.00
N GLU A 412 -0.72 0.40 -5.32
CA GLU A 412 -2.00 0.00 -5.94
C GLU A 412 -2.28 0.97 -7.10
N GLU A 413 -2.20 0.47 -8.33
CA GLU A 413 -2.19 1.30 -9.55
C GLU A 413 -3.09 0.76 -10.67
N VAL A 414 -3.92 -0.24 -10.38
CA VAL A 414 -4.88 -0.72 -11.39
C VAL A 414 -6.01 0.30 -11.62
N CYS A 415 -6.45 0.44 -12.87
CA CYS A 415 -7.60 1.27 -13.25
C CYS A 415 -8.91 0.49 -13.11
N GLY A 416 -9.75 0.84 -12.14
CA GLY A 416 -10.99 0.11 -11.82
C GLY A 416 -12.18 0.51 -12.70
N ASN A 417 -12.80 -0.47 -13.39
CA ASN A 417 -13.98 -0.24 -14.26
C ASN A 417 -15.28 -0.79 -13.67
N ASP A 418 -15.18 -1.86 -12.89
CA ASP A 418 -16.36 -2.43 -12.22
C ASP A 418 -16.02 -3.06 -10.89
N VAL A 419 -17.01 -3.11 -10.03
CA VAL A 419 -17.01 -3.94 -8.84
C VAL A 419 -18.43 -4.39 -8.58
N ILE A 420 -18.61 -5.68 -8.34
CA ILE A 420 -19.89 -6.26 -7.95
C ILE A 420 -19.70 -7.10 -6.70
N ALA A 421 -20.71 -7.12 -5.85
CA ALA A 421 -20.80 -8.01 -4.69
C ALA A 421 -22.15 -8.73 -4.71
N PRO A 422 -22.31 -9.81 -5.50
CA PRO A 422 -23.57 -10.54 -5.59
C PRO A 422 -23.97 -11.16 -4.23
N PRO A 423 -25.27 -11.31 -3.93
CA PRO A 423 -25.75 -11.95 -2.69
C PRO A 423 -25.19 -13.36 -2.49
N GLY A 424 -24.78 -13.69 -1.27
CA GLY A 424 -24.16 -14.98 -0.91
C GLY A 424 -22.75 -15.17 -1.50
N GLY A 425 -22.16 -14.11 -2.07
CA GLY A 425 -20.89 -14.12 -2.78
C GLY A 425 -19.78 -13.33 -2.07
N LYS A 426 -18.71 -13.07 -2.81
CA LYS A 426 -17.60 -12.20 -2.42
C LYS A 426 -17.40 -11.14 -3.52
N PRO A 427 -16.78 -9.99 -3.22
CA PRO A 427 -16.60 -8.96 -4.23
C PRO A 427 -15.70 -9.45 -5.38
N VAL A 428 -16.09 -9.08 -6.59
CA VAL A 428 -15.31 -9.27 -7.82
C VAL A 428 -15.08 -7.90 -8.44
N ALA A 429 -13.82 -7.52 -8.60
CA ALA A 429 -13.42 -6.26 -9.22
C ALA A 429 -12.94 -6.49 -10.65
N ALA A 430 -13.31 -5.61 -11.58
CA ALA A 430 -12.88 -5.60 -12.98
C ALA A 430 -12.04 -4.36 -13.25
N MET A 431 -10.91 -4.54 -13.92
CA MET A 431 -9.95 -3.48 -14.18
C MET A 431 -9.27 -3.65 -15.55
N TRP A 432 -8.64 -2.58 -16.03
CA TRP A 432 -7.81 -2.65 -17.23
C TRP A 432 -6.59 -3.55 -17.01
N ASP A 433 -6.05 -4.01 -18.14
CA ASP A 433 -4.88 -4.86 -18.29
C ASP A 433 -4.94 -6.23 -17.61
N VAL A 434 -5.13 -6.31 -16.30
CA VAL A 434 -4.99 -7.54 -15.52
C VAL A 434 -6.28 -8.37 -15.41
N GLY A 435 -7.43 -7.84 -15.84
CA GLY A 435 -8.70 -8.56 -15.95
C GLY A 435 -9.62 -8.36 -14.75
N ALA A 436 -10.16 -9.44 -14.19
CA ALA A 436 -10.99 -9.42 -12.99
C ALA A 436 -10.37 -10.20 -11.84
N PHE A 437 -10.56 -9.73 -10.60
CA PHE A 437 -10.06 -10.35 -9.38
C PHE A 437 -11.21 -10.73 -8.45
N TYR A 438 -11.12 -11.94 -7.91
CA TYR A 438 -11.97 -12.45 -6.84
C TYR A 438 -11.27 -12.28 -5.49
N PHE A 439 -11.95 -11.69 -4.51
CA PHE A 439 -11.40 -11.43 -3.19
C PHE A 439 -12.04 -12.36 -2.14
N ASP A 440 -11.33 -13.42 -1.74
CA ASP A 440 -11.73 -14.19 -0.56
C ASP A 440 -11.74 -13.30 0.71
N ASP A 441 -10.75 -12.42 0.78
CA ASP A 441 -10.54 -11.38 1.78
C ASP A 441 -9.96 -10.14 1.07
N VAL A 442 -10.58 -8.98 1.29
CA VAL A 442 -10.20 -7.72 0.63
C VAL A 442 -8.95 -7.09 1.25
N ASP A 443 -8.56 -7.51 2.46
CA ASP A 443 -7.37 -7.01 3.16
C ASP A 443 -6.08 -7.77 2.79
N LEU A 444 -6.16 -8.79 1.93
CA LEU A 444 -5.03 -9.64 1.53
C LEU A 444 -4.82 -9.61 0.01
N TYR A 445 -3.55 -9.66 -0.43
CA TYR A 445 -3.23 -9.79 -1.85
C TYR A 445 -3.80 -11.11 -2.38
N THR A 446 -4.76 -11.01 -3.30
CA THR A 446 -5.38 -12.17 -3.93
C THR A 446 -4.60 -12.62 -5.17
N ALA A 447 -4.39 -13.93 -5.29
CA ALA A 447 -3.86 -14.53 -6.52
C ALA A 447 -4.96 -14.92 -7.51
N ARG A 448 -6.24 -14.85 -7.10
CA ARG A 448 -7.39 -15.35 -7.85
C ARG A 448 -7.89 -14.30 -8.82
N ARG A 449 -7.33 -14.33 -10.02
CA ARG A 449 -7.74 -13.48 -11.15
C ARG A 449 -8.27 -14.31 -12.32
N SER A 450 -8.89 -13.65 -13.28
CA SER A 450 -9.53 -14.21 -14.47
C SER A 450 -8.55 -14.78 -15.52
N GLN A 451 -7.48 -15.43 -15.10
CA GLN A 451 -6.50 -16.05 -15.99
C GLN A 451 -6.69 -17.56 -16.12
N PRO A 452 -6.14 -18.18 -17.19
CA PRO A 452 -5.45 -17.54 -18.32
C PRO A 452 -6.42 -16.89 -19.33
N GLY A 453 -6.04 -15.74 -19.88
CA GLY A 453 -6.62 -15.22 -21.13
C GLY A 453 -7.78 -14.23 -21.02
N PHE A 454 -8.34 -13.92 -19.85
CA PHE A 454 -9.32 -12.84 -19.69
C PHE A 454 -8.64 -11.60 -19.11
N MET A 455 -8.31 -10.66 -19.98
CA MET A 455 -7.60 -9.41 -19.67
C MET A 455 -8.45 -8.19 -20.02
N SER A 456 -8.12 -7.05 -19.42
CA SER A 456 -8.82 -5.77 -19.61
C SER A 456 -10.35 -5.92 -19.48
N ALA A 457 -10.83 -6.05 -18.25
CA ALA A 457 -12.24 -6.25 -17.96
C ALA A 457 -13.00 -4.91 -17.93
N TRP A 458 -14.08 -4.81 -18.71
CA TRP A 458 -14.85 -3.58 -18.92
C TRP A 458 -16.08 -3.48 -18.04
N ALA A 459 -16.84 -4.58 -17.92
CA ALA A 459 -18.10 -4.61 -17.21
C ALA A 459 -18.39 -6.02 -16.70
N LEU A 460 -19.06 -6.09 -15.57
CA LEU A 460 -19.54 -7.32 -14.95
C LEU A 460 -21.04 -7.22 -14.68
N ASP A 461 -21.76 -8.33 -14.81
CA ASP A 461 -23.12 -8.44 -14.28
C ASP A 461 -23.41 -9.86 -13.79
N TRP A 462 -24.41 -10.01 -12.92
CA TRP A 462 -24.76 -11.28 -12.27
C TRP A 462 -26.25 -11.60 -12.39
N CYS A 463 -26.58 -12.90 -12.34
CA CYS A 463 -27.96 -13.38 -12.43
C CYS A 463 -28.64 -13.36 -11.06
N ALA A 464 -29.82 -12.72 -10.94
CA ALA A 464 -30.51 -12.61 -9.66
C ALA A 464 -30.94 -13.96 -9.06
N ARG A 465 -31.40 -14.88 -9.91
CA ARG A 465 -31.79 -16.24 -9.52
C ARG A 465 -30.61 -17.15 -9.20
N ASP A 466 -29.44 -16.90 -9.81
CA ASP A 466 -28.19 -17.61 -9.55
C ASP A 466 -27.02 -16.61 -9.39
N PRO A 467 -26.85 -16.01 -8.20
CA PRO A 467 -25.83 -14.98 -7.98
C PRO A 467 -24.38 -15.43 -8.18
N LYS A 468 -24.13 -16.74 -8.29
CA LYS A 468 -22.80 -17.28 -8.63
C LYS A 468 -22.51 -17.18 -10.12
N PHE A 469 -23.53 -17.04 -10.94
CA PHE A 469 -23.37 -16.78 -12.36
C PHE A 469 -23.01 -15.31 -12.58
N ILE A 470 -21.83 -15.07 -13.14
CA ILE A 470 -21.34 -13.73 -13.46
C ILE A 470 -20.94 -13.72 -14.94
N ALA A 471 -21.43 -12.76 -15.72
CA ALA A 471 -20.96 -12.50 -17.07
C ALA A 471 -20.02 -11.29 -17.08
N GLY A 472 -19.06 -11.28 -18.00
CA GLY A 472 -18.10 -10.19 -18.11
C GLY A 472 -17.62 -9.94 -19.54
N VAL A 473 -17.35 -8.67 -19.83
CA VAL A 473 -16.74 -8.20 -21.08
C VAL A 473 -15.23 -8.04 -20.88
N PHE A 474 -14.45 -8.80 -21.64
CA PHE A 474 -12.99 -8.82 -21.57
C PHE A 474 -12.40 -8.59 -22.96
N ARG A 475 -11.89 -7.39 -23.20
CA ARG A 475 -11.34 -6.98 -24.50
C ARG A 475 -10.19 -6.02 -24.30
N SER A 476 -8.97 -6.47 -24.60
CA SER A 476 -7.76 -5.65 -24.53
C SER A 476 -7.59 -4.81 -25.78
N HIS A 477 -7.21 -3.54 -25.66
CA HIS A 477 -6.86 -2.69 -26.81
C HIS A 477 -5.53 -3.07 -27.47
N LEU A 478 -4.71 -3.89 -26.80
CA LEU A 478 -3.39 -4.35 -27.27
C LEU A 478 -3.46 -5.62 -28.13
N ASP A 479 -4.67 -6.11 -28.43
CA ASP A 479 -4.91 -7.28 -29.29
C ASP A 479 -4.09 -8.53 -28.91
N PHE A 480 -3.96 -8.81 -27.60
CA PHE A 480 -3.18 -9.95 -27.11
C PHE A 480 -3.64 -11.28 -27.74
N VAL A 481 -2.68 -12.01 -28.33
CA VAL A 481 -2.87 -13.30 -29.01
C VAL A 481 -2.76 -14.45 -27.97
N PRO A 482 -3.55 -15.54 -28.09
CA PRO A 482 -4.39 -15.95 -29.22
C PRO A 482 -5.80 -15.37 -29.26
N LYS A 483 -6.26 -14.69 -28.20
CA LYS A 483 -7.67 -14.30 -28.04
C LYS A 483 -7.80 -12.86 -27.55
N ALA A 484 -7.89 -11.93 -28.50
CA ALA A 484 -8.01 -10.50 -28.23
C ALA A 484 -9.33 -10.15 -27.50
N ASN A 485 -10.43 -10.82 -27.87
CA ASN A 485 -11.72 -10.78 -27.19
C ASN A 485 -11.98 -12.10 -26.46
N SER A 486 -11.93 -12.04 -25.13
CA SER A 486 -12.10 -13.18 -24.23
C SER A 486 -13.38 -13.10 -23.41
N SER A 487 -14.34 -12.27 -23.81
CA SER A 487 -15.60 -12.11 -23.06
C SER A 487 -16.31 -13.44 -22.79
N GLY A 488 -16.93 -13.55 -21.62
CA GLY A 488 -17.41 -14.84 -21.12
C GLY A 488 -18.16 -14.75 -19.81
N PHE A 489 -18.21 -15.88 -19.09
CA PHE A 489 -18.95 -16.03 -17.86
C PHE A 489 -18.22 -16.92 -16.84
N SER A 490 -18.61 -16.78 -15.59
CA SER A 490 -18.26 -17.62 -14.44
C SER A 490 -19.53 -18.25 -13.89
N THR A 491 -19.41 -19.45 -13.32
CA THR A 491 -20.51 -20.17 -12.64
C THR A 491 -20.23 -20.40 -11.15
N ASP A 492 -19.10 -19.89 -10.65
CA ASP A 492 -18.60 -20.13 -9.30
C ASP A 492 -18.33 -18.82 -8.53
N GLY A 493 -18.99 -17.73 -8.93
CA GLY A 493 -18.89 -16.41 -8.32
C GLY A 493 -17.64 -15.63 -8.72
N GLY A 494 -17.09 -15.88 -9.92
CA GLY A 494 -15.94 -15.15 -10.47
C GLY A 494 -14.58 -15.79 -10.18
N LYS A 495 -14.54 -16.99 -9.62
CA LYS A 495 -13.28 -17.70 -9.31
C LYS A 495 -12.65 -18.30 -10.56
N THR A 496 -13.48 -18.85 -11.45
CA THR A 496 -13.05 -19.36 -12.76
C THR A 496 -13.94 -18.82 -13.87
N TRP A 497 -13.38 -18.73 -15.09
CA TRP A 497 -14.00 -18.07 -16.24
C TRP A 497 -14.00 -18.97 -17.47
N THR A 498 -15.10 -18.93 -18.21
CA THR A 498 -15.35 -19.65 -19.47
C THR A 498 -15.73 -18.66 -20.54
N ARG A 499 -15.06 -18.71 -21.70
CA ARG A 499 -15.31 -17.80 -22.83
C ARG A 499 -16.63 -18.18 -23.50
N PHE A 500 -17.36 -17.20 -24.04
CA PHE A 500 -18.57 -17.50 -24.81
C PHE A 500 -18.24 -18.38 -26.02
N ALA A 501 -19.05 -19.42 -26.25
CA ALA A 501 -18.77 -20.41 -27.30
C ALA A 501 -18.74 -19.80 -28.71
N ALA A 502 -19.53 -18.75 -28.98
CA ALA A 502 -19.47 -18.04 -30.26
C ALA A 502 -18.11 -17.37 -30.52
N LEU A 503 -17.47 -16.83 -29.47
CA LEU A 503 -16.14 -16.24 -29.57
C LEU A 503 -15.07 -17.32 -29.73
N GLU A 504 -15.24 -18.47 -29.06
CA GLU A 504 -14.36 -19.62 -29.20
C GLU A 504 -14.37 -20.20 -30.61
N ASN A 505 -15.55 -20.32 -31.19
CA ASN A 505 -15.75 -20.90 -32.52
C ASN A 505 -15.55 -19.89 -33.66
N GLY A 506 -15.28 -18.61 -33.35
CA GLY A 506 -15.15 -17.54 -34.35
C GLY A 506 -16.45 -17.22 -35.09
N THR A 507 -17.61 -17.53 -34.50
CA THR A 507 -18.94 -17.28 -35.06
C THR A 507 -19.63 -16.05 -34.48
N ALA A 508 -19.04 -15.42 -33.46
CA ALA A 508 -19.56 -14.18 -32.89
C ALA A 508 -19.60 -13.04 -33.93
N PRO A 509 -20.60 -12.15 -33.88
CA PRO A 509 -20.62 -10.94 -34.69
C PRO A 509 -19.36 -10.10 -34.45
N LYS A 510 -18.75 -9.58 -35.52
CA LYS A 510 -17.51 -8.77 -35.44
C LYS A 510 -17.67 -7.46 -34.65
N GLU A 511 -18.91 -7.01 -34.46
CA GLU A 511 -19.22 -5.76 -33.74
C GLU A 511 -19.30 -5.96 -32.23
N LEU A 512 -19.28 -7.22 -31.75
CA LEU A 512 -19.42 -7.59 -30.34
C LEU A 512 -18.11 -7.34 -29.58
N GLU A 513 -17.72 -6.07 -29.49
CA GLU A 513 -16.42 -5.60 -29.00
C GLU A 513 -16.58 -4.50 -27.93
N TYR A 514 -15.86 -4.63 -26.82
CA TYR A 514 -15.88 -3.71 -25.67
C TYR A 514 -17.32 -3.49 -25.13
N GLY A 515 -17.55 -2.44 -24.33
CA GLY A 515 -18.89 -2.04 -23.89
C GLY A 515 -19.36 -2.75 -22.60
N VAL A 516 -20.68 -2.96 -22.49
CA VAL A 516 -21.34 -3.42 -21.24
C VAL A 516 -22.24 -4.63 -21.48
N ILE A 517 -22.42 -5.46 -20.46
CA ILE A 517 -23.25 -6.68 -20.49
C ILE A 517 -24.25 -6.68 -19.34
N ALA A 518 -25.41 -7.31 -19.56
CA ALA A 518 -26.42 -7.54 -18.54
C ALA A 518 -26.97 -8.97 -18.61
N VAL A 519 -27.28 -9.56 -17.46
CA VAL A 519 -27.79 -10.93 -17.32
C VAL A 519 -29.22 -10.91 -16.78
N SER A 520 -30.12 -11.69 -17.41
CA SER A 520 -31.52 -11.77 -16.98
C SER A 520 -31.63 -12.18 -15.50
N ALA A 521 -32.61 -11.62 -14.79
CA ALA A 521 -32.89 -11.99 -13.39
C ALA A 521 -33.25 -13.47 -13.23
N SER A 522 -33.91 -14.06 -14.23
CA SER A 522 -34.56 -15.37 -14.12
C SER A 522 -33.80 -16.52 -14.79
N ASP A 523 -32.87 -16.21 -15.68
CA ASP A 523 -32.18 -17.22 -16.49
C ASP A 523 -30.74 -16.79 -16.85
N PRO A 524 -29.70 -17.50 -16.40
CA PRO A 524 -28.31 -17.19 -16.75
C PRO A 524 -27.95 -17.43 -18.23
N ASP A 525 -28.83 -18.05 -19.03
CA ASP A 525 -28.61 -18.26 -20.46
C ASP A 525 -29.07 -17.06 -21.31
N HIS A 526 -29.82 -16.13 -20.71
CA HIS A 526 -30.36 -14.95 -21.35
C HIS A 526 -29.55 -13.70 -20.98
N LEU A 527 -28.82 -13.15 -21.96
CA LEU A 527 -27.94 -11.98 -21.75
C LEU A 527 -28.13 -10.95 -22.86
N VAL A 528 -27.89 -9.69 -22.53
CA VAL A 528 -27.76 -8.59 -23.49
C VAL A 528 -26.38 -7.99 -23.38
N TRP A 529 -25.69 -7.83 -24.50
CA TRP A 529 -24.42 -7.12 -24.62
C TRP A 529 -24.62 -5.89 -25.48
N SER A 530 -24.40 -4.70 -24.92
CA SER A 530 -24.29 -3.45 -25.68
C SER A 530 -22.82 -3.15 -26.00
N PRO A 531 -22.35 -3.44 -27.23
CA PRO A 531 -20.99 -3.12 -27.62
C PRO A 531 -20.74 -1.61 -27.71
N SER A 532 -19.47 -1.27 -27.85
CA SER A 532 -18.96 0.10 -28.02
C SER A 532 -19.26 0.73 -29.39
N ALA A 533 -18.63 1.87 -29.69
CA ALA A 533 -18.62 2.50 -31.02
C ALA A 533 -20.01 2.71 -31.62
N LYS A 534 -20.98 3.06 -30.77
CA LYS A 534 -22.38 3.36 -31.05
C LYS A 534 -23.18 2.18 -31.60
N LYS A 535 -22.64 0.97 -31.52
CA LYS A 535 -23.28 -0.22 -32.09
C LYS A 535 -24.57 -0.59 -31.35
N LEU A 536 -25.50 -1.23 -32.07
CA LEU A 536 -26.72 -1.76 -31.48
C LEU A 536 -26.41 -2.95 -30.56
N PRO A 537 -27.23 -3.19 -29.51
CA PRO A 537 -27.04 -4.34 -28.65
C PRO A 537 -27.23 -5.67 -29.37
N TYR A 538 -26.63 -6.71 -28.81
CA TYR A 538 -26.88 -8.10 -29.15
C TYR A 538 -27.45 -8.83 -27.95
N TYR A 539 -28.26 -9.86 -28.20
CA TYR A 539 -28.77 -10.73 -27.17
C TYR A 539 -28.46 -12.20 -27.49
N THR A 540 -28.45 -13.01 -26.44
CA THR A 540 -28.31 -14.46 -26.50
C THR A 540 -29.38 -15.09 -25.60
N ALA A 541 -29.86 -16.26 -25.97
CA ALA A 541 -30.75 -17.10 -25.17
C ALA A 541 -30.14 -18.50 -24.93
N ASP A 542 -28.85 -18.65 -25.20
CA ASP A 542 -28.10 -19.91 -25.15
C ASP A 542 -26.70 -19.70 -24.57
N ARG A 543 -26.58 -18.76 -23.61
CA ARG A 543 -25.35 -18.46 -22.87
C ARG A 543 -24.16 -18.12 -23.80
N GLY A 544 -24.44 -17.33 -24.82
CA GLY A 544 -23.44 -16.84 -25.77
C GLY A 544 -22.93 -17.88 -26.77
N ALA A 545 -23.65 -18.99 -26.97
CA ALA A 545 -23.39 -19.90 -28.08
C ALA A 545 -23.79 -19.28 -29.43
N THR A 546 -24.86 -18.48 -29.43
CA THR A 546 -25.27 -17.61 -30.55
C THR A 546 -25.62 -16.21 -30.07
N TRP A 547 -25.39 -15.22 -30.93
CA TRP A 547 -25.72 -13.82 -30.67
C TRP A 547 -26.55 -13.26 -31.82
N LYS A 548 -27.64 -12.56 -31.49
CA LYS A 548 -28.55 -11.93 -32.45
C LYS A 548 -28.63 -10.44 -32.17
N GLN A 549 -28.65 -9.61 -33.21
CA GLN A 549 -28.75 -8.16 -33.05
C GLN A 549 -30.15 -7.78 -32.56
N ALA A 550 -30.22 -6.94 -31.53
CA ALA A 550 -31.45 -6.37 -31.00
C ALA A 550 -31.96 -5.22 -31.87
N THR A 551 -33.24 -4.87 -31.73
CA THR A 551 -33.85 -3.71 -32.40
C THR A 551 -34.35 -2.68 -31.38
N LEU A 552 -34.17 -1.38 -31.64
CA LEU A 552 -34.66 -0.31 -30.76
C LEU A 552 -36.01 0.29 -31.19
N GLY A 553 -36.60 -0.16 -32.29
CA GLY A 553 -37.86 0.38 -32.81
C GLY A 553 -37.83 1.88 -33.17
N GLY A 554 -36.63 2.47 -33.28
CA GLY A 554 -36.43 3.90 -33.54
C GLY A 554 -34.98 4.20 -33.96
N PRO A 555 -34.05 4.52 -33.03
CA PRO A 555 -32.65 4.79 -33.36
C PRO A 555 -31.95 3.58 -34.02
N SER A 556 -31.07 3.86 -34.98
CA SER A 556 -30.22 2.85 -35.64
C SER A 556 -28.89 2.61 -34.93
N GLU A 557 -28.58 3.39 -33.90
CA GLU A 557 -27.37 3.29 -33.07
C GLU A 557 -27.68 3.70 -31.63
N THR A 558 -26.83 3.29 -30.69
CA THR A 558 -27.00 3.60 -29.25
C THR A 558 -26.44 4.97 -28.87
N GLY A 559 -25.55 5.52 -29.70
CA GLY A 559 -24.90 6.82 -29.46
C GLY A 559 -23.73 6.79 -28.47
N PHE A 560 -23.43 5.66 -27.83
CA PHE A 560 -22.28 5.55 -26.92
C PHE A 560 -20.99 5.21 -27.65
N ASN A 561 -20.00 6.08 -27.53
CA ASN A 561 -18.62 5.73 -27.87
C ASN A 561 -17.93 5.28 -26.58
N SER A 562 -17.23 4.14 -26.57
CA SER A 562 -16.72 3.52 -25.33
C SER A 562 -15.44 4.16 -24.78
N HIS A 563 -15.38 5.49 -24.77
CA HIS A 563 -14.49 6.24 -23.89
C HIS A 563 -15.37 7.31 -23.25
N PRO A 564 -15.71 7.23 -21.94
CA PRO A 564 -14.82 6.94 -20.79
C PRO A 564 -15.31 5.85 -19.79
N MET A 565 -14.48 5.61 -18.77
CA MET A 565 -14.39 4.45 -17.84
C MET A 565 -15.61 4.18 -16.92
N SER A 566 -16.60 5.06 -16.84
CA SER A 566 -17.74 4.96 -15.89
C SER A 566 -19.13 4.78 -16.52
N THR A 567 -19.26 4.76 -17.85
CA THR A 567 -20.59 4.73 -18.50
C THR A 567 -21.23 3.34 -18.48
N LYS A 568 -22.41 3.20 -17.83
CA LYS A 568 -23.16 1.94 -17.72
C LYS A 568 -24.63 2.12 -18.11
N PRO A 569 -24.93 2.21 -19.41
CA PRO A 569 -26.27 2.56 -19.89
C PRO A 569 -27.24 1.38 -19.96
N LEU A 570 -26.76 0.16 -19.76
CA LEU A 570 -27.53 -1.09 -19.84
C LEU A 570 -27.58 -1.74 -18.45
N CYS A 571 -28.76 -2.19 -18.04
CA CYS A 571 -28.91 -3.10 -16.90
C CYS A 571 -30.09 -4.06 -17.12
N ALA A 572 -30.05 -5.22 -16.45
CA ALA A 572 -31.21 -6.09 -16.31
C ALA A 572 -32.07 -5.65 -15.12
N ASP A 573 -33.37 -5.90 -15.19
CA ASP A 573 -34.21 -5.92 -13.99
C ASP A 573 -33.67 -7.00 -13.02
N ARG A 574 -33.89 -6.83 -11.72
CA ARG A 574 -33.40 -7.79 -10.71
C ARG A 574 -34.49 -8.74 -10.21
N VAL A 575 -35.72 -8.61 -10.71
CA VAL A 575 -36.86 -9.44 -10.33
C VAL A 575 -37.66 -9.87 -11.57
N ALA A 576 -38.01 -8.94 -12.45
CA ALA A 576 -38.82 -9.23 -13.62
C ALA A 576 -38.05 -10.12 -14.60
N PRO A 577 -38.63 -11.23 -15.07
CA PRO A 577 -37.95 -12.13 -15.99
C PRO A 577 -37.69 -11.42 -17.32
N ASP A 578 -36.51 -11.67 -17.91
CA ASP A 578 -36.15 -11.28 -19.27
C ASP A 578 -36.40 -9.80 -19.61
N THR A 579 -36.31 -8.96 -18.58
CA THR A 579 -36.54 -7.52 -18.67
C THR A 579 -35.22 -6.77 -18.60
N PHE A 580 -34.95 -5.94 -19.60
CA PHE A 580 -33.71 -5.16 -19.72
C PHE A 580 -34.01 -3.70 -20.02
N TYR A 581 -33.14 -2.82 -19.56
CA TYR A 581 -33.25 -1.39 -19.75
C TYR A 581 -31.99 -0.83 -20.38
N LEU A 582 -32.15 0.02 -21.39
CA LEU A 582 -31.06 0.65 -22.11
C LEU A 582 -31.34 2.15 -22.22
N TYR A 583 -30.48 2.97 -21.63
CA TYR A 583 -30.46 4.40 -21.89
C TYR A 583 -29.78 4.70 -23.22
N THR A 584 -30.20 5.72 -23.97
CA THR A 584 -29.48 6.28 -25.12
C THR A 584 -29.50 7.82 -25.03
N PRO A 585 -28.40 8.52 -25.34
CA PRO A 585 -28.36 9.98 -25.21
C PRO A 585 -29.34 10.72 -26.13
N GLN A 586 -29.63 10.15 -27.31
CA GLN A 586 -30.45 10.80 -28.33
C GLN A 586 -31.95 10.59 -28.12
N ALA A 587 -32.35 9.48 -27.50
CA ALA A 587 -33.76 9.07 -27.49
C ALA A 587 -34.31 8.68 -26.11
N GLY A 588 -33.48 8.68 -25.07
CA GLY A 588 -33.90 8.40 -23.69
C GLY A 588 -33.80 6.92 -23.34
N LEU A 589 -34.67 6.47 -22.44
CA LEU A 589 -34.69 5.10 -21.92
C LEU A 589 -35.55 4.19 -22.80
N PHE A 590 -35.03 3.00 -23.06
CA PHE A 590 -35.68 1.88 -23.73
C PHE A 590 -35.82 0.70 -22.78
N ARG A 591 -36.88 -0.09 -22.97
CA ARG A 591 -37.16 -1.31 -22.22
C ARG A 591 -37.41 -2.48 -23.17
N SER A 592 -36.84 -3.62 -22.84
CA SER A 592 -37.17 -4.93 -23.41
C SER A 592 -37.83 -5.80 -22.34
N THR A 593 -38.76 -6.66 -22.75
CA THR A 593 -39.40 -7.69 -21.91
C THR A 593 -39.40 -9.06 -22.61
N ASP A 594 -38.53 -9.22 -23.61
CA ASP A 594 -38.45 -10.39 -24.50
C ASP A 594 -37.01 -10.94 -24.58
N GLY A 595 -36.24 -10.77 -23.51
CA GLY A 595 -34.86 -11.27 -23.44
C GLY A 595 -33.86 -10.39 -24.18
N GLY A 596 -34.21 -9.13 -24.48
CA GLY A 596 -33.38 -8.19 -25.23
C GLY A 596 -33.52 -8.27 -26.75
N ALA A 597 -34.47 -9.04 -27.27
CA ALA A 597 -34.67 -9.16 -28.71
C ALA A 597 -35.19 -7.87 -29.35
N SER A 598 -36.14 -7.21 -28.68
CA SER A 598 -36.66 -5.92 -29.08
C SER A 598 -36.80 -4.97 -27.89
N PHE A 599 -36.49 -3.70 -28.15
CA PHE A 599 -36.58 -2.62 -27.19
C PHE A 599 -37.60 -1.60 -27.68
N SER A 600 -38.44 -1.14 -26.76
CA SER A 600 -39.39 -0.06 -26.99
C SER A 600 -39.08 1.12 -26.08
N LYS A 601 -39.34 2.34 -26.55
CA LYS A 601 -39.13 3.55 -25.75
C LYS A 601 -39.99 3.51 -24.48
N ALA A 602 -39.38 3.71 -23.32
CA ALA A 602 -40.04 3.69 -22.02
C ALA A 602 -40.13 5.08 -21.41
N GLY A 603 -39.04 5.85 -21.43
CA GLY A 603 -38.98 7.19 -20.81
C GLY A 603 -37.91 8.07 -21.41
N ASN A 604 -37.73 9.27 -20.86
CA ASN A 604 -36.76 10.24 -21.40
C ASN A 604 -35.99 10.98 -20.30
N PRO A 605 -35.30 10.28 -19.38
CA PRO A 605 -34.37 10.94 -18.47
C PRO A 605 -33.26 11.64 -19.28
N VAL A 606 -32.76 12.77 -18.81
CA VAL A 606 -31.76 13.58 -19.52
C VAL A 606 -30.45 13.55 -18.76
N ALA A 607 -29.38 13.08 -19.42
CA ALA A 607 -28.01 13.19 -18.94
C ALA A 607 -27.25 14.28 -19.69
N ASN A 608 -26.25 14.88 -19.06
CA ASN A 608 -25.35 15.83 -19.68
C ASN A 608 -24.06 15.13 -20.14
N LYS A 609 -24.12 14.57 -21.34
CA LYS A 609 -23.00 14.12 -22.18
C LYS A 609 -22.04 13.03 -21.63
N TRP A 610 -21.78 12.87 -20.33
CA TRP A 610 -20.72 11.98 -19.82
C TRP A 610 -21.15 11.15 -18.60
N GLY A 611 -20.73 9.88 -18.56
CA GLY A 611 -20.87 8.99 -17.40
C GLY A 611 -22.29 8.56 -16.97
N PRO A 612 -23.31 8.43 -17.85
CA PRO A 612 -24.61 7.98 -17.38
C PRO A 612 -24.56 6.53 -16.89
N MET A 613 -25.15 6.27 -15.72
CA MET A 613 -25.23 4.94 -15.11
C MET A 613 -26.67 4.59 -14.77
N LEU A 614 -27.08 3.39 -15.18
CA LEU A 614 -28.38 2.81 -14.89
C LEU A 614 -28.21 1.60 -13.98
N LYS A 615 -28.94 1.57 -12.85
CA LYS A 615 -28.98 0.44 -11.92
C LYS A 615 -30.44 0.08 -11.62
N ALA A 616 -30.75 -1.21 -11.65
CA ALA A 616 -32.01 -1.75 -11.17
C ALA A 616 -31.88 -2.28 -9.73
N THR A 617 -32.93 -2.10 -8.94
CA THR A 617 -32.90 -2.36 -7.50
C THR A 617 -33.15 -3.85 -7.17
N PRO A 618 -32.20 -4.55 -6.50
CA PRO A 618 -32.41 -5.94 -6.08
C PRO A 618 -33.68 -6.10 -5.23
N GLY A 619 -34.54 -7.06 -5.57
CA GLY A 619 -35.80 -7.31 -4.85
C GLY A 619 -36.98 -6.41 -5.26
N HIS A 620 -36.79 -5.43 -6.15
CA HIS A 620 -37.83 -4.48 -6.57
C HIS A 620 -37.95 -4.41 -8.10
N ALA A 621 -38.95 -5.06 -8.67
CA ALA A 621 -39.19 -5.07 -10.13
C ALA A 621 -39.55 -3.66 -10.64
N GLY A 622 -38.93 -3.23 -11.74
CA GLY A 622 -39.18 -1.93 -12.36
C GLY A 622 -38.66 -0.71 -11.59
N ASP A 623 -37.96 -0.92 -10.47
CA ASP A 623 -37.34 0.13 -9.68
C ASP A 623 -35.91 0.41 -10.21
N LEU A 624 -35.69 1.64 -10.69
CA LEU A 624 -34.50 2.07 -11.41
C LEU A 624 -33.92 3.38 -10.86
N TRP A 625 -32.60 3.39 -10.74
CA TRP A 625 -31.79 4.56 -10.42
C TRP A 625 -30.95 4.96 -11.63
N PHE A 626 -30.98 6.25 -11.97
CA PHE A 626 -30.23 6.81 -13.09
C PHE A 626 -29.34 7.96 -12.62
N ALA A 627 -28.04 7.69 -12.55
CA ALA A 627 -27.02 8.70 -12.30
C ALA A 627 -26.72 9.40 -13.63
N ALA A 628 -26.99 10.69 -13.72
CA ALA A 628 -26.94 11.42 -14.97
C ALA A 628 -25.56 11.99 -15.31
N GLY A 629 -24.54 11.75 -14.46
CA GLY A 629 -23.17 12.19 -14.66
C GLY A 629 -22.63 13.11 -13.56
N ASP A 630 -21.36 13.49 -13.70
CA ASP A 630 -20.59 14.36 -12.80
C ASP A 630 -21.06 15.82 -12.76
N GLU A 631 -21.94 16.22 -13.69
CA GLU A 631 -22.55 17.54 -13.74
C GLU A 631 -24.09 17.50 -13.61
N ALA A 632 -24.70 16.34 -13.36
CA ALA A 632 -26.16 16.18 -13.28
C ALA A 632 -26.62 15.35 -12.07
N GLY A 633 -27.91 15.48 -11.73
CA GLY A 633 -28.47 14.87 -10.54
C GLY A 633 -28.75 13.36 -10.66
N LEU A 634 -29.29 12.79 -9.59
CA LEU A 634 -29.78 11.42 -9.55
C LEU A 634 -31.29 11.40 -9.80
N PHE A 635 -31.77 10.43 -10.58
CA PHE A 635 -33.17 10.22 -10.88
C PHE A 635 -33.62 8.84 -10.42
N HIS A 636 -34.86 8.74 -9.95
CA HIS A 636 -35.50 7.50 -9.51
C HIS A 636 -36.80 7.25 -10.27
N SER A 637 -37.04 5.98 -10.61
CA SER A 637 -38.24 5.49 -11.26
C SER A 637 -38.71 4.24 -10.53
N THR A 638 -40.02 4.10 -10.33
CA THR A 638 -40.64 2.90 -9.71
C THR A 638 -41.60 2.17 -10.66
N ASP A 639 -41.65 2.55 -11.94
CA ASP A 639 -42.64 2.06 -12.92
C ASP A 639 -42.00 1.46 -14.19
N GLY A 640 -40.77 0.96 -14.08
CA GLY A 640 -40.01 0.41 -15.20
C GLY A 640 -39.47 1.48 -16.14
N GLY A 641 -39.24 2.70 -15.63
CA GLY A 641 -38.57 3.79 -16.32
C GLY A 641 -39.51 4.66 -17.16
N ALA A 642 -40.82 4.55 -16.96
CA ALA A 642 -41.81 5.36 -17.67
C ALA A 642 -41.84 6.80 -17.14
N THR A 643 -41.76 6.96 -15.82
CA THR A 643 -41.67 8.27 -15.17
C THR A 643 -40.46 8.37 -14.25
N TRP A 644 -39.89 9.57 -14.12
CA TRP A 644 -38.65 9.81 -13.39
C TRP A 644 -38.79 11.00 -12.45
N THR A 645 -38.39 10.81 -11.19
CA THR A 645 -38.30 11.87 -10.19
C THR A 645 -36.84 12.24 -9.97
N ARG A 646 -36.49 13.53 -10.15
CA ARG A 646 -35.15 14.03 -9.85
C ARG A 646 -35.01 14.27 -8.34
N LEU A 647 -33.94 13.76 -7.75
CA LEU A 647 -33.64 14.02 -6.34
C LEU A 647 -32.97 15.40 -6.20
N PRO A 648 -33.59 16.36 -5.48
CA PRO A 648 -33.17 17.76 -5.51
C PRO A 648 -31.84 18.04 -4.81
N ALA A 649 -31.47 17.21 -3.82
CA ALA A 649 -30.23 17.37 -3.05
C ALA A 649 -28.97 17.11 -3.89
N LEU A 650 -29.06 16.27 -4.93
CA LEU A 650 -27.91 15.89 -5.75
C LEU A 650 -27.72 16.89 -6.89
N ARG A 651 -26.60 17.61 -6.85
CA ARG A 651 -26.14 18.48 -7.94
C ARG A 651 -25.34 17.69 -8.97
N ALA A 652 -24.60 16.68 -8.51
CA ALA A 652 -23.83 15.75 -9.31
C ALA A 652 -23.96 14.32 -8.73
N ALA A 653 -24.01 13.30 -9.59
CA ALA A 653 -23.97 11.89 -9.22
C ALA A 653 -23.02 11.17 -10.18
N ALA A 654 -21.73 11.14 -9.82
CA ALA A 654 -20.66 10.58 -10.65
C ALA A 654 -20.67 9.04 -10.65
N ASN A 655 -21.09 8.41 -9.55
CA ASN A 655 -21.24 6.95 -9.48
C ASN A 655 -22.33 6.55 -8.49
N ILE A 656 -22.93 5.37 -8.68
CA ILE A 656 -24.00 4.84 -7.82
C ILE A 656 -23.84 3.34 -7.52
N GLY A 657 -24.16 2.96 -6.29
CA GLY A 657 -24.16 1.57 -5.82
C GLY A 657 -25.39 1.27 -4.97
N LEU A 658 -25.78 0.00 -4.91
CA LEU A 658 -26.86 -0.47 -4.04
C LEU A 658 -26.33 -1.56 -3.12
N GLY A 659 -26.65 -1.51 -1.83
CA GLY A 659 -26.19 -2.51 -0.85
C GLY A 659 -27.33 -3.10 -0.04
N LYS A 660 -26.96 -3.89 0.96
CA LYS A 660 -27.89 -4.45 1.94
C LYS A 660 -28.72 -3.35 2.59
N ALA A 661 -30.02 -3.60 2.78
CA ALA A 661 -30.92 -2.72 3.53
C ALA A 661 -30.53 -2.62 5.01
N GLN A 662 -30.90 -1.52 5.67
CA GLN A 662 -30.64 -1.34 7.10
C GLN A 662 -31.44 -2.29 7.99
N ALA A 663 -32.67 -2.59 7.58
CA ALA A 663 -33.55 -3.58 8.19
C ALA A 663 -33.78 -4.74 7.23
N ASP A 664 -34.08 -5.93 7.75
CA ASP A 664 -34.24 -7.15 6.93
C ASP A 664 -35.36 -7.05 5.89
N ASP A 665 -36.41 -6.25 6.15
CA ASP A 665 -37.52 -5.92 5.25
C ASP A 665 -37.41 -4.50 4.65
N GLY A 666 -36.26 -3.86 4.84
CA GLY A 666 -36.00 -2.49 4.39
C GLY A 666 -35.66 -2.38 2.90
N TYR A 667 -35.64 -1.14 2.42
CA TYR A 667 -35.21 -0.84 1.06
C TYR A 667 -33.67 -0.94 0.94
N PRO A 668 -33.11 -1.44 -0.18
CA PRO A 668 -31.67 -1.49 -0.41
C PRO A 668 -30.98 -0.14 -0.17
N THR A 669 -29.85 -0.16 0.53
CA THR A 669 -29.10 1.07 0.83
C THR A 669 -28.52 1.65 -0.45
N LEU A 670 -28.71 2.94 -0.67
CA LEU A 670 -28.18 3.67 -1.82
C LEU A 670 -26.85 4.34 -1.46
N TYR A 671 -25.84 4.18 -2.33
CA TYR A 671 -24.56 4.86 -2.22
C TYR A 671 -24.32 5.73 -3.44
N VAL A 672 -23.76 6.93 -3.23
CA VAL A 672 -23.46 7.89 -4.31
C VAL A 672 -22.11 8.56 -4.09
N ALA A 673 -21.22 8.49 -5.08
CA ALA A 673 -20.13 9.46 -5.22
C ALA A 673 -20.66 10.64 -6.01
N GLY A 674 -20.60 11.84 -5.44
CA GLY A 674 -21.22 13.00 -6.08
C GLY A 674 -21.15 14.26 -5.26
N ASN A 675 -21.91 15.27 -5.72
CA ASN A 675 -22.13 16.51 -4.98
C ASN A 675 -23.53 16.52 -4.37
N VAL A 676 -23.61 16.35 -3.06
CA VAL A 676 -24.86 16.36 -2.29
C VAL A 676 -24.94 17.67 -1.52
N ALA A 677 -25.96 18.46 -1.81
CA ALA A 677 -26.26 19.74 -1.19
C ALA A 677 -25.07 20.72 -1.09
N GLY A 678 -24.16 20.67 -2.08
CA GLY A 678 -22.99 21.56 -2.18
C GLY A 678 -21.67 20.90 -1.81
N GLU A 679 -21.67 19.74 -1.17
CA GLU A 679 -20.44 19.04 -0.76
C GLU A 679 -20.15 17.85 -1.65
N TRP A 680 -18.88 17.70 -2.04
CA TRP A 680 -18.38 16.51 -2.72
C TRP A 680 -17.97 15.44 -1.72
N GLY A 681 -18.19 14.19 -2.08
CA GLY A 681 -17.76 13.04 -1.30
C GLY A 681 -18.51 11.77 -1.68
N LEU A 682 -18.43 10.79 -0.79
CA LEU A 682 -19.23 9.58 -0.85
C LEU A 682 -20.33 9.63 0.20
N PHE A 683 -21.56 9.38 -0.23
CA PHE A 683 -22.76 9.48 0.58
C PHE A 683 -23.56 8.19 0.57
N ARG A 684 -24.37 8.02 1.61
CA ARG A 684 -25.29 6.90 1.79
C ARG A 684 -26.69 7.41 2.09
N SER A 685 -27.71 6.76 1.55
CA SER A 685 -29.10 6.92 1.93
C SER A 685 -29.73 5.56 2.26
N VAL A 686 -30.48 5.52 3.37
CA VAL A 686 -31.25 4.34 3.82
C VAL A 686 -32.76 4.54 3.67
N ASP A 687 -33.17 5.67 3.09
CA ASP A 687 -34.55 6.16 3.01
C ASP A 687 -34.93 6.57 1.58
N GLN A 688 -34.40 5.85 0.59
CA GLN A 688 -34.69 6.05 -0.85
C GLN A 688 -34.29 7.46 -1.34
N GLY A 689 -33.18 7.99 -0.83
CA GLY A 689 -32.60 9.27 -1.24
C GLY A 689 -33.30 10.50 -0.67
N ALA A 690 -34.19 10.34 0.31
CA ALA A 690 -34.83 11.45 1.01
C ALA A 690 -33.82 12.22 1.88
N SER A 691 -32.88 11.53 2.51
CA SER A 691 -31.76 12.12 3.24
C SER A 691 -30.44 11.40 2.96
N TRP A 692 -29.33 12.09 3.23
CA TRP A 692 -27.99 11.62 2.91
C TRP A 692 -27.04 11.75 4.11
N ASP A 693 -26.36 10.65 4.43
CA ASP A 693 -25.25 10.60 5.36
C ASP A 693 -23.93 10.70 4.59
N LYS A 694 -23.02 11.56 5.02
CA LYS A 694 -21.67 11.65 4.44
C LYS A 694 -20.79 10.55 5.01
N LEU A 695 -20.16 9.75 4.16
CA LEU A 695 -19.27 8.65 4.57
C LEU A 695 -17.81 9.05 4.61
N VAL A 696 -17.35 9.87 3.65
CA VAL A 696 -15.97 10.38 3.55
C VAL A 696 -15.89 11.41 2.42
N ASP A 697 -14.93 12.35 2.49
CA ASP A 697 -14.57 13.22 1.36
C ASP A 697 -13.79 12.44 0.28
N TYR A 698 -12.70 11.80 0.70
CA TYR A 698 -11.77 11.05 -0.13
C TYR A 698 -11.45 9.70 0.53
N PRO A 699 -12.02 8.57 0.05
CA PRO A 699 -11.70 7.25 0.56
C PRO A 699 -10.19 7.03 0.60
N VAL A 700 -9.66 6.52 1.72
CA VAL A 700 -8.21 6.32 1.95
C VAL A 700 -7.32 7.54 1.65
N GLY A 701 -7.88 8.75 1.70
CA GLY A 701 -7.17 10.00 1.40
C GLY A 701 -6.91 10.25 -0.08
N ILE A 702 -7.43 9.42 -0.99
CA ILE A 702 -7.23 9.49 -2.43
C ILE A 702 -8.40 10.21 -3.08
N PHE A 703 -8.10 11.32 -3.77
CA PHE A 703 -9.08 12.21 -4.40
C PHE A 703 -9.25 11.94 -5.90
N ASP A 704 -8.96 10.71 -6.31
CA ASP A 704 -9.19 10.20 -7.65
C ASP A 704 -10.68 10.07 -7.97
N ALA A 705 -11.04 10.05 -9.25
CA ALA A 705 -12.41 9.83 -9.66
C ALA A 705 -12.79 8.36 -9.39
N ILE A 706 -14.06 8.15 -9.01
CA ILE A 706 -14.61 6.82 -8.72
C ILE A 706 -15.38 6.33 -9.94
N ASP A 707 -14.80 5.38 -10.68
CA ASP A 707 -15.39 4.79 -11.89
C ASP A 707 -16.19 3.52 -11.62
N ALA A 708 -15.92 2.84 -10.50
CA ALA A 708 -16.67 1.67 -10.08
C ALA A 708 -17.24 1.84 -8.67
N MET A 709 -18.48 1.40 -8.47
CA MET A 709 -19.10 1.37 -7.15
C MET A 709 -20.18 0.29 -7.06
N ASP A 710 -20.20 -0.43 -5.93
CA ASP A 710 -21.36 -1.20 -5.50
C ASP A 710 -21.37 -1.39 -3.98
N GLY A 711 -22.56 -1.52 -3.42
CA GLY A 711 -22.73 -1.90 -2.02
C GLY A 711 -22.69 -3.41 -1.85
N ASP A 712 -22.17 -3.88 -0.73
CA ASP A 712 -22.24 -5.30 -0.37
C ASP A 712 -23.70 -5.69 -0.11
N LYS A 713 -24.16 -6.79 -0.73
CA LYS A 713 -25.56 -7.23 -0.61
C LYS A 713 -25.82 -8.04 0.66
N ASP A 714 -24.78 -8.48 1.37
CA ASP A 714 -24.87 -9.27 2.60
C ASP A 714 -24.44 -8.48 3.85
N LEU A 715 -23.64 -7.43 3.68
CA LEU A 715 -23.08 -6.61 4.77
C LEU A 715 -23.61 -5.17 4.73
N PHE A 716 -24.44 -4.81 5.71
CA PHE A 716 -25.00 -3.46 5.81
C PHE A 716 -23.90 -2.42 6.01
N GLY A 717 -23.99 -1.32 5.27
CA GLY A 717 -23.04 -0.21 5.36
C GLY A 717 -21.72 -0.43 4.60
N GLN A 718 -21.42 -1.65 4.14
CA GLN A 718 -20.19 -1.91 3.38
C GLN A 718 -20.35 -1.54 1.90
N VAL A 719 -19.38 -0.80 1.38
CA VAL A 719 -19.35 -0.32 -0.01
C VAL A 719 -17.94 -0.46 -0.57
N TYR A 720 -17.86 -0.85 -1.84
CA TYR A 720 -16.61 -0.96 -2.60
C TYR A 720 -16.55 0.14 -3.65
N VAL A 721 -15.37 0.70 -3.85
CA VAL A 721 -15.09 1.73 -4.86
C VAL A 721 -13.85 1.36 -5.67
N GLY A 722 -13.90 1.57 -6.98
CA GLY A 722 -12.75 1.49 -7.87
C GLY A 722 -12.42 2.86 -8.42
N PHE A 723 -11.15 3.23 -8.35
CA PHE A 723 -10.65 4.51 -8.82
C PHE A 723 -10.20 4.45 -10.27
N SER A 724 -10.16 5.61 -10.93
CA SER A 724 -9.74 5.73 -12.33
C SER A 724 -8.30 5.23 -12.57
N GLY A 725 -7.38 5.42 -11.62
CA GLY A 725 -6.00 4.90 -11.73
C GLY A 725 -5.39 4.39 -10.43
N SER A 726 -6.07 4.53 -9.29
CA SER A 726 -5.47 4.34 -7.96
C SER A 726 -5.94 3.07 -7.23
N GLY A 727 -6.31 2.03 -7.98
CA GLY A 727 -6.77 0.76 -7.44
C GLY A 727 -8.20 0.78 -6.91
N PHE A 728 -8.45 0.02 -5.85
CA PHE A 728 -9.77 -0.11 -5.23
C PHE A 728 -9.68 0.15 -3.73
N ALA A 729 -10.79 0.61 -3.16
CA ALA A 729 -10.96 0.75 -1.72
C ALA A 729 -12.33 0.21 -1.29
N TYR A 730 -12.47 -0.05 0.00
CA TYR A 730 -13.74 -0.37 0.60
C TYR A 730 -13.92 0.39 1.90
N GLY A 731 -15.18 0.70 2.21
CA GLY A 731 -15.57 1.39 3.42
C GLY A 731 -16.65 0.59 4.14
N LYS A 732 -16.57 0.53 5.46
CA LYS A 732 -17.60 -0.09 6.30
C LYS A 732 -17.78 0.72 7.59
N PRO A 733 -18.97 0.65 8.24
CA PRO A 733 -19.14 1.24 9.55
C PRO A 733 -18.10 0.67 10.52
N ARG A 734 -17.47 1.54 11.30
CA ARG A 734 -16.73 1.13 12.49
C ARG A 734 -17.70 0.39 13.39
N ALA A 735 -17.28 -0.72 13.97
CA ALA A 735 -18.06 -1.35 15.01
C ALA A 735 -18.38 -0.28 16.07
N ALA A 736 -19.66 -0.08 16.40
CA ALA A 736 -20.04 0.75 17.54
C ALA A 736 -19.21 0.26 18.74
N ALA A 737 -18.65 1.17 19.54
CA ALA A 737 -17.90 0.83 20.73
C ALA A 737 -18.83 0.16 21.77
N ALA A 738 -19.22 -1.08 21.49
CA ALA A 738 -19.85 -1.98 22.42
C ALA A 738 -18.72 -2.51 23.31
N GLN A 739 -18.87 -2.29 24.60
CA GLN A 739 -18.16 -3.04 25.63
C GLN A 739 -18.58 -4.52 25.55
N ALA A 740 -18.07 -5.22 24.55
CA ALA A 740 -17.99 -6.67 24.41
C ALA A 740 -17.05 -6.92 23.22
N ALA A 741 -15.93 -7.60 23.47
CA ALA A 741 -14.91 -7.85 22.44
C ALA A 741 -15.53 -8.59 21.23
N PRO A 742 -15.37 -8.09 19.99
CA PRO A 742 -15.85 -8.77 18.80
C PRO A 742 -14.96 -9.97 18.45
N ALA A 743 -15.58 -11.08 18.07
CA ALA A 743 -14.88 -12.25 17.58
C ALA A 743 -14.27 -11.96 16.20
N GLY A 744 -12.93 -11.94 16.09
CA GLY A 744 -12.21 -12.00 14.81
C GLY A 744 -11.06 -11.00 14.61
N GLU A 745 -10.93 -9.93 15.41
CA GLU A 745 -9.88 -8.90 15.18
C GLU A 745 -8.53 -9.20 15.87
N GLY A 746 -8.49 -10.16 16.79
CA GLY A 746 -7.32 -10.44 17.62
C GLY A 746 -6.91 -9.28 18.53
N LEU A 747 -5.66 -9.29 19.00
CA LEU A 747 -5.16 -8.37 20.02
C LEU A 747 -4.89 -6.98 19.44
N THR A 748 -5.39 -5.94 20.11
CA THR A 748 -5.05 -4.54 19.85
C THR A 748 -4.13 -4.01 20.95
N GLN A 749 -3.31 -2.99 20.64
CA GLN A 749 -2.44 -2.35 21.64
C GLN A 749 -3.27 -1.82 22.83
N ALA A 750 -4.39 -1.15 22.56
CA ALA A 750 -5.28 -0.64 23.59
C ALA A 750 -5.92 -1.76 24.43
N GLY A 751 -6.36 -2.85 23.79
CA GLY A 751 -6.94 -4.00 24.49
C GLY A 751 -5.94 -4.68 25.42
N VAL A 752 -4.73 -4.94 24.93
CA VAL A 752 -3.65 -5.50 25.75
C VAL A 752 -3.29 -4.57 26.90
N THR A 753 -3.18 -3.27 26.66
CA THR A 753 -2.84 -2.29 27.72
C THR A 753 -3.93 -2.17 28.77
N ALA A 754 -5.20 -2.22 28.37
CA ALA A 754 -6.32 -2.23 29.30
C ALA A 754 -6.29 -3.47 30.22
N GLN A 755 -5.98 -4.64 29.62
CA GLN A 755 -5.92 -5.93 30.30
C GLN A 755 -4.66 -6.11 31.17
N MET A 756 -3.47 -5.91 30.61
CA MET A 756 -2.18 -6.18 31.26
C MET A 756 -1.63 -5.00 32.06
N GLY A 757 -1.92 -3.76 31.63
CA GLY A 757 -1.43 -2.53 32.25
C GLY A 757 0.07 -2.50 32.48
N ARG A 758 0.47 -2.13 33.70
CA ARG A 758 1.86 -2.26 34.16
C ARG A 758 2.00 -3.60 34.88
N GLY A 759 3.11 -4.29 34.64
CA GLY A 759 3.40 -5.59 35.18
C GLY A 759 4.76 -5.69 35.87
N LEU A 760 5.01 -6.86 36.45
CA LEU A 760 6.22 -7.15 37.21
C LEU A 760 6.72 -8.57 36.89
N ASN A 761 8.02 -8.72 36.70
CA ASN A 761 8.65 -10.02 36.55
C ASN A 761 8.82 -10.69 37.92
N LEU A 762 8.32 -11.92 38.05
CA LEU A 762 8.62 -12.82 39.16
C LEU A 762 9.91 -13.61 38.88
N GLY A 763 10.95 -12.87 38.50
CA GLY A 763 12.26 -13.45 38.23
C GLY A 763 12.93 -14.00 39.49
N ASN A 764 13.87 -14.89 39.25
CA ASN A 764 14.70 -15.65 40.17
C ASN A 764 13.96 -16.66 41.08
N PHE A 765 12.72 -17.02 40.74
CA PHE A 765 11.93 -18.01 41.49
C PHE A 765 11.85 -19.37 40.78
N LEU A 766 11.11 -19.47 39.67
CA LEU A 766 10.82 -20.76 39.02
C LEU A 766 11.81 -21.13 37.90
N GLU A 767 12.60 -20.18 37.43
CA GLU A 767 13.76 -20.41 36.56
C GLU A 767 15.04 -20.75 37.33
N ALA A 768 15.03 -20.60 38.66
CA ALA A 768 16.14 -21.00 39.52
C ALA A 768 16.29 -22.53 39.60
N PRO A 769 17.51 -23.06 39.84
CA PRO A 769 17.75 -24.50 39.99
C PRO A 769 16.85 -25.18 41.01
N HIS A 770 16.50 -24.46 42.07
CA HIS A 770 15.37 -24.71 42.98
C HIS A 770 14.87 -23.36 43.50
N GLU A 771 13.59 -23.27 43.83
CA GLU A 771 12.99 -22.03 44.34
C GLU A 771 13.71 -21.62 45.65
N GLY A 772 14.13 -20.36 45.73
CA GLY A 772 14.96 -19.85 46.84
C GLY A 772 16.45 -19.73 46.52
N ALA A 773 16.97 -20.40 45.48
CA ALA A 773 18.41 -20.41 45.19
C ALA A 773 18.97 -19.03 44.79
N TYR A 774 18.18 -18.20 44.12
CA TYR A 774 18.57 -16.87 43.61
C TYR A 774 17.91 -15.71 44.37
N THR A 775 17.20 -16.02 45.45
CA THR A 775 16.38 -15.10 46.25
C THR A 775 16.68 -15.22 47.75
N ASP A 776 17.90 -15.65 48.10
CA ASP A 776 18.38 -15.84 49.47
C ASP A 776 17.42 -16.68 50.35
N GLY A 777 16.90 -17.77 49.77
CA GLY A 777 16.01 -18.71 50.44
C GLY A 777 14.53 -18.31 50.45
N ARG A 778 14.16 -17.15 49.88
CA ARG A 778 12.75 -16.75 49.76
C ARG A 778 12.05 -17.50 48.62
N VAL A 779 10.89 -18.05 48.91
CA VAL A 779 9.97 -18.65 47.92
C VAL A 779 8.74 -17.76 47.74
N LEU A 780 8.03 -17.90 46.61
CA LEU A 780 6.77 -17.17 46.36
C LEU A 780 5.72 -17.56 47.40
N GLN A 781 5.10 -16.54 48.00
CA GLN A 781 4.02 -16.66 48.99
C GLN A 781 2.72 -16.12 48.42
N GLU A 782 1.58 -16.56 48.96
CA GLU A 782 0.27 -16.09 48.54
C GLU A 782 0.11 -14.57 48.68
N ASP A 783 0.63 -14.00 49.78
CA ASP A 783 0.59 -12.56 50.05
C ASP A 783 1.35 -11.72 49.01
N ASP A 784 2.31 -12.31 48.28
CA ASP A 784 3.08 -11.58 47.25
C ASP A 784 2.19 -11.10 46.10
N PHE A 785 1.22 -11.92 45.68
CA PHE A 785 0.31 -11.60 44.60
C PHE A 785 -0.68 -10.48 44.99
N ALA A 786 -1.20 -10.55 46.22
CA ALA A 786 -2.05 -9.52 46.78
C ALA A 786 -1.29 -8.19 46.94
N LEU A 787 -0.03 -8.26 47.38
CA LEU A 787 0.86 -7.11 47.50
C LEU A 787 1.12 -6.45 46.13
N ILE A 788 1.45 -7.24 45.10
CA ILE A 788 1.67 -6.77 43.72
C ILE A 788 0.42 -6.10 43.17
N ARG A 789 -0.75 -6.72 43.33
CA ARG A 789 -2.02 -6.14 42.88
C ARG A 789 -2.33 -4.83 43.60
N LYS A 790 -2.13 -4.78 44.92
CA LYS A 790 -2.35 -3.58 45.75
C LYS A 790 -1.41 -2.44 45.37
N ALA A 791 -0.20 -2.74 44.93
CA ALA A 791 0.74 -1.73 44.42
C ALA A 791 0.34 -1.14 43.06
N GLY A 792 -0.67 -1.72 42.40
CA GLY A 792 -1.28 -1.19 41.17
C GLY A 792 -0.86 -1.91 39.89
N PHE A 793 -0.01 -2.95 39.98
CA PHE A 793 0.28 -3.82 38.85
C PHE A 793 -0.95 -4.65 38.46
N LYS A 794 -1.11 -4.90 37.17
CA LYS A 794 -2.22 -5.68 36.58
C LYS A 794 -1.77 -7.00 35.96
N SER A 795 -0.47 -7.19 35.77
CA SER A 795 0.09 -8.41 35.20
C SER A 795 1.37 -8.85 35.90
N ILE A 796 1.66 -10.14 35.81
CA ILE A 796 2.93 -10.74 36.20
C ILE A 796 3.47 -11.58 35.05
N ARG A 797 4.79 -11.54 34.87
CA ARG A 797 5.52 -12.44 33.98
C ARG A 797 6.33 -13.40 34.83
N VAL A 798 6.24 -14.70 34.54
CA VAL A 798 6.81 -15.77 35.36
C VAL A 798 7.83 -16.53 34.52
N PRO A 799 9.12 -16.16 34.63
CA PRO A 799 10.22 -16.91 34.04
C PRO A 799 10.27 -18.34 34.61
N ILE A 800 10.28 -19.36 33.75
CA ILE A 800 10.27 -20.77 34.15
C ILE A 800 11.31 -21.56 33.36
N CYS A 801 12.23 -22.23 34.07
CA CYS A 801 13.24 -23.10 33.46
C CYS A 801 12.70 -24.53 33.31
N TRP A 802 11.85 -24.74 32.31
CA TRP A 802 11.20 -26.03 32.05
C TRP A 802 12.20 -27.16 31.80
N VAL A 803 13.30 -26.87 31.10
CA VAL A 803 14.30 -27.88 30.70
C VAL A 803 14.98 -28.58 31.86
N SER A 804 15.08 -27.92 33.01
CA SER A 804 15.64 -28.50 34.24
C SER A 804 14.67 -29.44 34.96
N ARG A 805 13.45 -29.59 34.44
CA ARG A 805 12.32 -30.31 35.06
C ARG A 805 11.74 -31.39 34.15
N LEU A 806 12.43 -31.74 33.06
CA LEU A 806 11.98 -32.75 32.10
C LEU A 806 12.54 -34.13 32.46
N GLY A 807 11.70 -35.15 32.32
CA GLY A 807 12.13 -36.56 32.34
C GLY A 807 12.93 -36.95 31.08
N PRO A 808 13.33 -38.23 30.97
CA PRO A 808 14.10 -38.71 29.84
C PRO A 808 13.31 -38.66 28.51
N ALA A 809 14.05 -38.64 27.40
CA ALA A 809 13.52 -38.83 26.06
C ALA A 809 12.81 -40.21 25.92
N PRO A 810 11.85 -40.38 25.00
CA PRO A 810 11.39 -39.38 24.02
C PRO A 810 10.27 -38.47 24.54
N ASP A 811 9.68 -38.80 25.69
CA ASP A 811 8.46 -38.13 26.17
C ASP A 811 8.74 -36.79 26.84
N TYR A 812 9.94 -36.63 27.43
CA TYR A 812 10.37 -35.41 28.12
C TYR A 812 9.31 -34.91 29.11
N THR A 813 8.68 -35.82 29.86
CA THR A 813 7.56 -35.50 30.76
C THR A 813 7.97 -34.43 31.78
N ILE A 814 7.19 -33.35 31.88
CA ILE A 814 7.41 -32.32 32.90
C ILE A 814 7.15 -32.93 34.29
N ASP A 815 8.06 -32.70 35.25
CA ASP A 815 7.91 -33.17 36.63
C ASP A 815 6.54 -32.75 37.19
N PRO A 816 5.65 -33.70 37.53
CA PRO A 816 4.31 -33.40 38.02
C PRO A 816 4.29 -32.57 39.31
N ALA A 817 5.31 -32.69 40.17
CA ALA A 817 5.40 -31.89 41.38
C ALA A 817 5.73 -30.42 41.06
N PHE A 818 6.62 -30.19 40.10
CA PHE A 818 6.95 -28.86 39.61
C PHE A 818 5.77 -28.22 38.88
N LEU A 819 5.08 -28.98 38.01
CA LEU A 819 3.91 -28.48 37.29
C LEU A 819 2.80 -28.03 38.26
N LYS A 820 2.56 -28.77 39.34
CA LYS A 820 1.65 -28.33 40.43
C LYS A 820 2.09 -27.03 41.09
N ARG A 821 3.40 -26.75 41.18
CA ARG A 821 3.90 -25.47 41.70
C ARG A 821 3.61 -24.33 40.74
N VAL A 822 3.73 -24.55 39.43
CA VAL A 822 3.31 -23.58 38.40
C VAL A 822 1.79 -23.36 38.43
N ASP A 823 1.00 -24.42 38.57
CA ASP A 823 -0.46 -24.34 38.71
C ASP A 823 -0.87 -23.50 39.92
N TRP A 824 -0.13 -23.64 41.03
CA TRP A 824 -0.34 -22.80 42.21
C TRP A 824 -0.09 -21.33 41.91
N VAL A 825 0.97 -20.97 41.16
CA VAL A 825 1.24 -19.58 40.75
C VAL A 825 0.12 -19.03 39.87
N VAL A 826 -0.33 -19.80 38.87
CA VAL A 826 -1.46 -19.42 38.01
C VAL A 826 -2.73 -19.22 38.84
N ALA A 827 -3.00 -20.09 39.82
CA ALA A 827 -4.13 -19.96 40.73
C ALA A 827 -4.06 -18.68 41.59
N GLN A 828 -2.87 -18.34 42.11
CA GLN A 828 -2.70 -17.10 42.88
C GLN A 828 -2.85 -15.84 42.03
N ALA A 829 -2.36 -15.85 40.79
CA ALA A 829 -2.55 -14.76 39.84
C ALA A 829 -4.05 -14.52 39.56
N LYS A 830 -4.79 -15.60 39.23
CA LYS A 830 -6.24 -15.55 39.01
C LYS A 830 -6.99 -15.02 40.23
N LYS A 831 -6.64 -15.51 41.43
CA LYS A 831 -7.26 -15.08 42.70
C LYS A 831 -7.12 -13.57 42.93
N ASN A 832 -6.06 -12.96 42.41
CA ASN A 832 -5.73 -11.54 42.60
C ASN A 832 -5.98 -10.68 41.35
N ASP A 833 -6.72 -11.19 40.35
CA ASP A 833 -7.05 -10.44 39.13
C ASP A 833 -5.78 -9.93 38.41
N LEU A 834 -4.77 -10.80 38.31
CA LEU A 834 -3.53 -10.56 37.58
C LEU A 834 -3.51 -11.39 36.29
N THR A 835 -3.21 -10.74 35.17
CA THR A 835 -2.86 -11.46 33.93
C THR A 835 -1.48 -12.11 34.13
N VAL A 836 -1.34 -13.39 33.79
CA VAL A 836 -0.09 -14.15 33.99
C VAL A 836 0.51 -14.56 32.65
N VAL A 837 1.79 -14.24 32.45
CA VAL A 837 2.58 -14.71 31.30
C VAL A 837 3.48 -15.86 31.77
N LEU A 838 3.27 -17.06 31.22
CA LEU A 838 4.13 -18.22 31.46
C LEU A 838 5.26 -18.19 30.43
N ASP A 839 6.48 -17.96 30.90
CA ASP A 839 7.64 -17.72 30.06
C ASP A 839 8.60 -18.91 30.06
N TYR A 840 8.94 -19.39 28.86
CA TYR A 840 9.93 -20.44 28.68
C TYR A 840 11.34 -19.84 28.70
N HIS A 841 12.00 -20.04 29.84
CA HIS A 841 13.24 -19.35 30.20
C HIS A 841 14.43 -20.33 30.29
N ASN A 842 15.65 -19.82 30.06
CA ASN A 842 16.94 -20.53 30.26
C ASN A 842 17.11 -21.89 29.54
N ASP A 843 17.11 -21.90 28.21
CA ASP A 843 17.42 -23.10 27.41
C ASP A 843 18.63 -22.92 26.47
N ASP A 844 19.81 -22.83 27.08
CA ASP A 844 21.12 -22.75 26.39
C ASP A 844 21.33 -23.80 25.30
N ALA A 845 20.76 -25.01 25.47
CA ALA A 845 20.94 -26.10 24.51
C ALA A 845 20.15 -25.83 23.23
N LEU A 846 18.95 -25.23 23.34
CA LEU A 846 18.18 -24.80 22.19
C LEU A 846 18.90 -23.67 21.45
N ASP A 847 19.47 -22.69 22.16
CA ASP A 847 20.25 -21.60 21.54
C ASP A 847 21.50 -22.08 20.80
N LYS A 848 22.33 -22.91 21.45
CA LYS A 848 23.64 -23.34 20.91
C LYS A 848 23.51 -24.46 19.88
N GLN A 849 22.49 -25.30 20.00
CA GLN A 849 22.27 -26.48 19.14
C GLN A 849 20.79 -26.66 18.77
N PRO A 850 20.19 -25.69 18.06
CA PRO A 850 18.75 -25.66 17.80
C PRO A 850 18.24 -26.87 17.02
N ASP A 851 19.00 -27.34 16.02
CA ASP A 851 18.61 -28.47 15.18
C ASP A 851 18.46 -29.78 16.00
N ALA A 852 19.29 -29.95 17.04
CA ALA A 852 19.24 -31.11 17.93
C ALA A 852 18.16 -31.01 19.02
N ASN A 853 17.81 -29.79 19.44
CA ASN A 853 16.98 -29.54 20.62
C ASN A 853 15.54 -29.11 20.31
N THR A 854 15.23 -28.73 19.05
CA THR A 854 13.88 -28.32 18.63
C THR A 854 12.83 -29.39 18.95
N GLY A 855 13.14 -30.68 18.78
CA GLY A 855 12.19 -31.76 19.08
C GLY A 855 11.75 -31.80 20.55
N ARG A 856 12.70 -31.63 21.49
CA ARG A 856 12.42 -31.56 22.94
C ARG A 856 11.63 -30.29 23.29
N TYR A 857 12.02 -29.16 22.71
CA TYR A 857 11.33 -27.87 22.90
C TYR A 857 9.86 -27.95 22.48
N LEU A 858 9.58 -28.49 21.28
CA LEU A 858 8.20 -28.69 20.79
C LEU A 858 7.41 -29.70 21.65
N ALA A 859 8.04 -30.78 22.11
CA ALA A 859 7.41 -31.74 23.01
C ALA A 859 7.02 -31.12 24.36
N THR A 860 7.85 -30.20 24.87
CA THR A 860 7.59 -29.46 26.10
C THR A 860 6.41 -28.49 25.91
N TRP A 861 6.41 -27.70 24.84
CA TRP A 861 5.29 -26.80 24.53
C TRP A 861 3.96 -27.53 24.31
N LYS A 862 3.98 -28.73 23.73
CA LYS A 862 2.79 -29.56 23.61
C LYS A 862 2.18 -29.91 24.97
N GLN A 863 3.01 -30.27 25.96
CA GLN A 863 2.55 -30.57 27.32
C GLN A 863 2.00 -29.32 28.02
N ILE A 864 2.71 -28.18 27.94
CA ILE A 864 2.28 -26.90 28.52
C ILE A 864 0.94 -26.46 27.91
N ALA A 865 0.84 -26.45 26.59
CA ALA A 865 -0.35 -26.02 25.88
C ALA A 865 -1.56 -26.90 26.18
N GLU A 866 -1.39 -28.23 26.20
CA GLU A 866 -2.48 -29.16 26.52
C GLU A 866 -2.94 -29.03 27.99
N HIS A 867 -2.00 -28.88 28.93
CA HIS A 867 -2.31 -28.76 30.36
C HIS A 867 -3.10 -27.49 30.69
N TYR A 868 -2.75 -26.36 30.06
CA TYR A 868 -3.39 -25.06 30.32
C TYR A 868 -4.49 -24.69 29.30
N LYS A 869 -4.95 -25.61 28.45
CA LYS A 869 -5.93 -25.28 27.39
C LYS A 869 -7.25 -24.69 27.92
N ASP A 870 -7.69 -25.13 29.09
CA ASP A 870 -8.95 -24.73 29.72
C ASP A 870 -8.80 -23.52 30.67
N GLU A 871 -7.59 -22.98 30.83
CA GLU A 871 -7.35 -21.76 31.61
C GLU A 871 -7.91 -20.51 30.89
N PRO A 872 -8.32 -19.46 31.63
CA PRO A 872 -8.91 -18.27 31.03
C PRO A 872 -7.94 -17.54 30.11
N SER A 873 -8.49 -16.62 29.30
CA SER A 873 -7.70 -15.84 28.34
C SER A 873 -6.62 -14.99 29.01
N SER A 874 -6.68 -14.73 30.32
CA SER A 874 -5.67 -14.03 31.12
C SER A 874 -4.42 -14.86 31.44
N VAL A 875 -4.29 -16.09 30.94
CA VAL A 875 -3.07 -16.89 30.99
C VAL A 875 -2.43 -16.90 29.60
N TYR A 876 -1.28 -16.24 29.47
CA TYR A 876 -0.56 -16.05 28.21
C TYR A 876 0.65 -16.99 28.15
N PHE A 877 1.07 -17.36 26.94
CA PHE A 877 2.25 -18.21 26.72
C PHE A 877 3.36 -17.43 26.03
N GLU A 878 4.52 -17.29 26.64
CA GLU A 878 5.68 -16.70 26.00
C GLU A 878 6.64 -17.79 25.51
N LEU A 879 6.76 -17.90 24.18
CA LEU A 879 7.36 -19.08 23.56
C LEU A 879 8.82 -19.28 23.94
N PHE A 880 9.58 -18.19 24.04
CA PHE A 880 10.98 -18.22 24.45
C PHE A 880 11.45 -16.85 24.91
N ASN A 881 12.15 -16.81 26.04
CA ASN A 881 12.61 -15.57 26.66
C ASN A 881 13.55 -14.75 25.79
N GLU A 882 14.68 -15.31 25.35
CA GLU A 882 15.76 -14.51 24.75
C GLU A 882 16.55 -15.34 23.73
N PRO A 883 16.03 -15.51 22.50
CA PRO A 883 16.81 -16.15 21.45
C PRO A 883 18.11 -15.37 21.22
N THR A 884 19.25 -16.03 21.39
CA THR A 884 20.56 -15.39 21.28
C THR A 884 20.90 -15.05 19.83
N PRO A 885 21.91 -14.21 19.55
CA PRO A 885 22.40 -14.00 18.19
C PRO A 885 22.89 -15.29 17.51
N GLU A 886 23.34 -16.29 18.29
CA GLU A 886 23.80 -17.59 17.77
C GLU A 886 22.65 -18.41 17.15
N MET A 887 21.41 -18.25 17.65
CA MET A 887 20.21 -18.86 17.07
C MET A 887 20.04 -18.47 15.60
N GLY A 888 20.28 -17.19 15.29
CA GLY A 888 20.04 -16.59 13.97
C GLY A 888 18.55 -16.35 13.68
N ALA A 889 18.24 -15.25 12.99
CA ALA A 889 16.84 -14.83 12.74
C ALA A 889 16.04 -15.86 11.94
N ASP A 890 16.57 -16.36 10.82
CA ASP A 890 15.86 -17.31 9.95
C ASP A 890 15.50 -18.60 10.69
N ARG A 891 16.44 -19.12 11.48
CA ARG A 891 16.24 -20.36 12.22
C ARG A 891 15.28 -20.15 13.40
N TRP A 892 15.38 -19.02 14.10
CA TRP A 892 14.40 -18.66 15.13
C TRP A 892 12.99 -18.59 14.55
N ASN A 893 12.80 -17.89 13.43
CA ASN A 893 11.49 -17.76 12.79
C ASN A 893 10.91 -19.14 12.37
N ASP A 894 11.73 -20.07 11.91
CA ASP A 894 11.31 -21.45 11.60
C ASP A 894 10.87 -22.22 12.87
N ILE A 895 11.65 -22.16 13.94
CA ILE A 895 11.33 -22.81 15.23
C ILE A 895 10.05 -22.21 15.84
N LEU A 896 9.94 -20.88 15.81
CA LEU A 896 8.79 -20.11 16.27
C LEU A 896 7.51 -20.54 15.54
N ALA A 897 7.55 -20.66 14.21
CA ALA A 897 6.40 -21.11 13.43
C ALA A 897 5.96 -22.54 13.83
N LYS A 898 6.91 -23.44 14.07
CA LYS A 898 6.64 -24.82 14.52
C LYS A 898 6.05 -24.85 15.94
N ALA A 899 6.60 -24.07 16.87
CA ALA A 899 6.10 -23.99 18.24
C ALA A 899 4.71 -23.38 18.30
N LEU A 900 4.47 -22.32 17.53
CA LEU A 900 3.16 -21.70 17.43
C LEU A 900 2.12 -22.68 16.87
N ALA A 901 2.47 -23.48 15.85
CA ALA A 901 1.58 -24.53 15.34
C ALA A 901 1.24 -25.59 16.40
N VAL A 902 2.22 -25.99 17.23
CA VAL A 902 2.00 -26.91 18.36
C VAL A 902 1.03 -26.31 19.38
N VAL A 903 1.23 -25.05 19.77
CA VAL A 903 0.34 -24.36 20.73
C VAL A 903 -1.06 -24.21 20.15
N ARG A 904 -1.20 -23.78 18.90
CA ARG A 904 -2.50 -23.53 18.25
C ARG A 904 -3.35 -24.79 18.09
N ALA A 905 -2.75 -25.98 18.10
CA ALA A 905 -3.48 -27.24 18.02
C ALA A 905 -4.47 -27.44 19.20
N SER A 906 -4.11 -27.02 20.42
CA SER A 906 -4.98 -27.07 21.60
C SER A 906 -5.47 -25.71 22.07
N ASN A 907 -4.80 -24.62 21.63
CA ASN A 907 -5.07 -23.25 22.06
C ASN A 907 -5.25 -22.30 20.86
N PRO A 908 -6.35 -22.45 20.09
CA PRO A 908 -6.53 -21.72 18.82
C PRO A 908 -6.60 -20.19 18.98
N THR A 909 -7.01 -19.70 20.15
CA THR A 909 -7.21 -18.26 20.40
C THR A 909 -6.38 -17.68 21.56
N ARG A 910 -5.57 -18.50 22.25
CA ARG A 910 -4.78 -18.00 23.39
C ARG A 910 -3.76 -16.96 22.96
N THR A 911 -3.54 -15.94 23.78
CA THR A 911 -2.48 -14.97 23.52
C THR A 911 -1.12 -15.64 23.65
N VAL A 912 -0.32 -15.53 22.59
CA VAL A 912 1.05 -16.04 22.55
C VAL A 912 2.00 -14.86 22.41
N VAL A 913 2.96 -14.77 23.34
CA VAL A 913 3.98 -13.75 23.42
C VAL A 913 5.23 -14.23 22.67
N ILE A 914 5.78 -13.39 21.80
CA ILE A 914 6.87 -13.74 20.87
C ILE A 914 7.80 -12.56 20.69
N GLY A 915 9.12 -12.76 20.76
CA GLY A 915 10.11 -11.70 20.56
C GLY A 915 11.12 -12.01 19.45
N PRO A 916 11.90 -10.99 19.03
CA PRO A 916 12.96 -11.13 18.04
C PRO A 916 14.22 -11.80 18.61
N VAL A 917 15.17 -12.13 17.73
CA VAL A 917 16.49 -12.61 18.15
C VAL A 917 17.33 -11.52 18.83
N ALA A 918 18.51 -11.93 19.30
CA ALA A 918 19.46 -11.12 20.05
C ALA A 918 18.88 -10.60 21.37
N TRP A 919 18.37 -11.52 22.20
CA TRP A 919 17.80 -11.23 23.51
C TRP A 919 16.57 -10.33 23.45
N ASN A 920 15.63 -10.63 22.53
CA ASN A 920 14.43 -9.81 22.30
C ASN A 920 14.71 -8.32 22.08
N ASN A 921 15.84 -8.00 21.46
CA ASN A 921 16.27 -6.62 21.30
C ASN A 921 15.28 -5.84 20.43
N ILE A 922 14.83 -4.71 20.95
CA ILE A 922 13.87 -3.81 20.28
C ILE A 922 14.29 -3.41 18.85
N ASN A 923 15.59 -3.32 18.58
CA ASN A 923 16.12 -2.95 17.27
C ASN A 923 16.14 -4.12 16.26
N ARG A 924 15.81 -5.33 16.71
CA ARG A 924 15.72 -6.55 15.88
C ARG A 924 14.29 -6.93 15.55
N LEU A 925 13.30 -6.11 15.91
CA LEU A 925 11.91 -6.24 15.47
C LEU A 925 11.76 -6.44 13.93
N PRO A 926 12.53 -5.76 13.05
CA PRO A 926 12.45 -6.00 11.61
C PRO A 926 12.77 -7.42 11.16
N ASP A 927 13.53 -8.19 11.95
CA ASP A 927 13.92 -9.57 11.62
C ASP A 927 12.84 -10.60 12.02
N LEU A 928 11.81 -10.17 12.76
CA LEU A 928 10.77 -11.05 13.27
C LEU A 928 9.71 -11.32 12.20
N VAL A 929 9.52 -12.59 11.84
CA VAL A 929 8.52 -13.03 10.87
C VAL A 929 7.36 -13.71 11.60
N LEU A 930 6.19 -13.09 11.57
CA LEU A 930 4.98 -13.59 12.23
C LEU A 930 3.92 -14.02 11.21
N PRO A 931 3.13 -15.06 11.49
CA PRO A 931 2.01 -15.42 10.62
C PRO A 931 1.03 -14.25 10.47
N LEU A 932 0.77 -13.84 9.22
CA LEU A 932 -0.09 -12.70 8.93
C LEU A 932 -1.53 -12.89 9.45
N ARG A 933 -2.02 -14.12 9.54
CA ARG A 933 -3.42 -14.40 9.94
C ARG A 933 -3.62 -14.57 11.44
N ASP A 934 -2.58 -14.92 12.19
CA ASP A 934 -2.71 -15.09 13.63
C ASP A 934 -2.69 -13.71 14.30
N ARG A 935 -3.84 -13.26 14.79
CA ARG A 935 -3.98 -11.97 15.47
C ARG A 935 -3.94 -12.11 16.99
N ASN A 936 -3.76 -13.30 17.55
CA ASN A 936 -3.61 -13.52 19.00
C ASN A 936 -2.14 -13.54 19.42
N LEU A 937 -1.31 -12.69 18.80
CA LEU A 937 0.12 -12.59 19.04
C LEU A 937 0.46 -11.25 19.71
N LEU A 938 1.17 -11.30 20.83
CA LEU A 938 1.72 -10.16 21.54
C LEU A 938 3.24 -10.15 21.35
N VAL A 939 3.80 -9.02 20.90
CA VAL A 939 5.24 -8.97 20.59
C VAL A 939 6.00 -8.44 21.79
N THR A 940 6.97 -9.21 22.29
CA THR A 940 7.81 -8.80 23.43
C THR A 940 9.13 -8.20 22.97
N VAL A 941 9.59 -7.16 23.67
CA VAL A 941 10.94 -6.59 23.56
C VAL A 941 11.55 -6.37 24.93
N HIS A 942 12.86 -6.58 25.05
CA HIS A 942 13.61 -6.31 26.29
C HIS A 942 14.45 -5.04 26.12
N PHE A 943 14.41 -4.15 27.12
CA PHE A 943 15.03 -2.84 27.04
C PHE A 943 15.94 -2.53 28.23
N TYR A 944 17.25 -2.51 27.99
CA TYR A 944 18.28 -2.28 29.00
C TYR A 944 19.31 -1.19 28.60
N TYR A 945 19.06 -0.41 27.55
CA TYR A 945 20.04 0.58 27.09
C TYR A 945 20.07 1.86 27.96
N PRO A 946 21.27 2.42 28.24
CA PRO A 946 22.60 1.87 27.94
C PRO A 946 22.98 0.75 28.92
N MET A 947 23.57 -0.34 28.40
CA MET A 947 23.94 -1.53 29.18
C MET A 947 24.99 -1.21 30.24
N GLU A 948 25.90 -0.29 29.94
CA GLU A 948 26.93 0.19 30.87
C GLU A 948 26.33 0.79 32.14
N PHE A 949 25.13 1.35 32.06
CA PHE A 949 24.41 1.81 33.23
C PHE A 949 23.59 0.69 33.88
N THR A 950 22.72 0.03 33.12
CA THR A 950 21.71 -0.89 33.67
C THR A 950 22.30 -2.19 34.24
N HIS A 951 23.48 -2.61 33.76
CA HIS A 951 24.12 -3.87 34.13
C HIS A 951 25.49 -3.69 34.79
N GLN A 952 25.84 -2.49 35.27
CA GLN A 952 27.11 -2.26 35.94
C GLN A 952 27.33 -3.21 37.12
N GLY A 953 28.45 -3.93 37.13
CA GLY A 953 28.78 -4.91 38.17
C GLY A 953 27.91 -6.18 38.19
N ALA A 954 27.08 -6.45 37.18
CA ALA A 954 26.36 -7.71 37.06
C ALA A 954 27.33 -8.87 36.75
N SER A 955 27.44 -9.86 37.64
CA SER A 955 28.48 -10.90 37.58
C SER A 955 28.37 -11.84 36.37
N TRP A 956 27.20 -11.87 35.72
CA TRP A 956 26.97 -12.65 34.51
C TRP A 956 27.24 -11.88 33.21
N VAL A 957 27.56 -10.57 33.30
CA VAL A 957 27.94 -9.74 32.16
C VAL A 957 29.45 -9.50 32.20
N GLY A 958 30.18 -10.08 31.24
CA GLY A 958 31.63 -9.96 31.19
C GLY A 958 32.10 -8.51 31.04
N GLY A 959 33.00 -8.05 31.92
CA GLY A 959 33.56 -6.70 31.89
C GLY A 959 32.73 -5.64 32.62
N SER A 960 31.58 -6.01 33.19
CA SER A 960 30.66 -5.09 33.84
C SER A 960 31.24 -4.43 35.10
N GLU A 961 32.26 -5.02 35.71
CA GLU A 961 32.97 -4.45 36.86
C GLU A 961 33.60 -3.09 36.55
N LYS A 962 33.95 -2.85 35.28
CA LYS A 962 34.51 -1.58 34.81
C LYS A 962 33.47 -0.46 34.70
N TRP A 963 32.19 -0.83 34.73
CA TRP A 963 31.08 0.12 34.60
C TRP A 963 30.57 0.61 35.95
N LEU A 964 31.08 0.08 37.07
CA LEU A 964 30.68 0.49 38.41
C LEU A 964 30.82 2.01 38.61
N GLY A 965 29.74 2.63 39.07
CA GLY A 965 29.65 4.07 39.28
C GLY A 965 29.21 4.87 38.05
N THR A 966 28.83 4.22 36.95
CA THR A 966 28.27 4.91 35.77
C THR A 966 26.90 5.47 36.12
N PRO A 967 26.67 6.79 36.08
CA PRO A 967 25.36 7.36 36.35
C PRO A 967 24.51 7.42 35.07
N TRP A 968 23.19 7.47 35.23
CA TRP A 968 22.28 7.94 34.17
C TRP A 968 21.76 9.32 34.55
N LEU A 969 22.28 10.35 33.87
CA LEU A 969 22.01 11.74 34.24
C LEU A 969 20.69 12.25 33.65
N GLY A 970 20.14 11.53 32.66
CA GLY A 970 18.95 11.92 31.94
C GLY A 970 19.20 13.14 31.08
N THR A 971 20.39 13.25 30.49
CA THR A 971 20.71 14.28 29.50
C THR A 971 19.81 14.14 28.27
N GLU A 972 19.72 15.20 27.47
CA GLU A 972 18.91 15.17 26.25
C GLU A 972 19.34 14.04 25.30
N LYS A 973 20.64 13.82 25.13
CA LYS A 973 21.18 12.73 24.30
C LYS A 973 20.74 11.35 24.79
N GLU A 974 20.81 11.10 26.10
CA GLU A 974 20.39 9.83 26.69
C GLU A 974 18.88 9.60 26.51
N ARG A 975 18.06 10.64 26.72
CA ARG A 975 16.61 10.58 26.54
C ARG A 975 16.22 10.34 25.09
N GLN A 976 16.84 11.06 24.15
CA GLN A 976 16.55 10.94 22.73
C GLN A 976 16.81 9.53 22.20
N ASN A 977 17.85 8.85 22.67
CA ASN A 977 18.12 7.46 22.28
C ASN A 977 16.98 6.52 22.68
N ILE A 978 16.44 6.67 23.90
CA ILE A 978 15.31 5.87 24.38
C ILE A 978 14.05 6.21 23.57
N VAL A 979 13.73 7.49 23.40
CA VAL A 979 12.56 7.94 22.60
C VAL A 979 12.63 7.41 21.18
N TRP A 980 13.79 7.46 20.54
CA TRP A 980 13.99 6.99 19.18
C TRP A 980 13.73 5.47 19.05
N GLN A 981 14.28 4.65 19.95
CA GLN A 981 14.08 3.20 19.89
C GLN A 981 12.61 2.80 20.14
N PHE A 982 11.95 3.43 21.10
CA PHE A 982 10.53 3.20 21.36
C PHE A 982 9.64 3.70 20.22
N GLY A 983 9.97 4.83 19.60
CA GLY A 983 9.29 5.34 18.42
C GLY A 983 9.39 4.39 17.22
N ASN A 984 10.56 3.79 17.00
CA ASN A 984 10.74 2.76 15.96
C ASN A 984 9.89 1.51 16.24
N ALA A 985 9.84 1.06 17.48
CA ALA A 985 8.98 -0.06 17.87
C ALA A 985 7.50 0.26 17.69
N ALA A 986 7.06 1.49 17.98
CA ALA A 986 5.69 1.94 17.78
C ALA A 986 5.32 1.99 16.29
N GLY A 987 6.21 2.50 15.43
CA GLY A 987 6.01 2.48 13.99
C GLY A 987 5.90 1.05 13.44
N TRP A 988 6.77 0.15 13.90
CA TRP A 988 6.71 -1.28 13.55
C TRP A 988 5.39 -1.93 13.99
N ALA A 989 4.92 -1.60 15.21
CA ALA A 989 3.70 -2.15 15.80
C ALA A 989 2.44 -1.73 15.05
N GLU A 990 2.34 -0.44 14.71
CA GLU A 990 1.22 0.13 13.96
C GLU A 990 1.11 -0.50 12.57
N GLU A 991 2.24 -0.56 11.87
CA GLU A 991 2.32 -1.08 10.51
C GLU A 991 1.99 -2.59 10.44
N ARG A 992 2.52 -3.39 11.36
CA ARG A 992 2.27 -4.85 11.38
C ARG A 992 0.99 -5.25 12.09
N ARG A 993 0.27 -4.28 12.68
CA ARG A 993 -0.91 -4.50 13.53
C ARG A 993 -0.62 -5.54 14.61
N ARG A 994 0.43 -5.27 15.39
CA ARG A 994 0.91 -6.13 16.49
C ARG A 994 1.08 -5.30 17.76
N PRO A 995 0.42 -5.65 18.86
CA PRO A 995 0.69 -4.98 20.13
C PRO A 995 2.11 -5.30 20.61
N ILE A 996 2.73 -4.31 21.26
CA ILE A 996 4.04 -4.40 21.92
C ILE A 996 3.85 -4.54 23.43
N PHE A 997 4.66 -5.44 23.98
CA PHE A 997 4.91 -5.65 25.39
C PHE A 997 6.41 -5.43 25.67
N VAL A 998 6.74 -4.50 26.55
CA VAL A 998 8.11 -4.38 27.07
C VAL A 998 8.25 -5.44 28.16
N GLY A 999 8.57 -6.66 27.77
CA GLY A 999 8.60 -7.83 28.67
C GLY A 999 9.61 -7.68 29.79
N GLU A 1000 10.70 -6.97 29.53
CA GLU A 1000 11.71 -6.68 30.53
C GLU A 1000 12.33 -5.30 30.35
N PHE A 1001 12.48 -4.61 31.48
CA PHE A 1001 13.32 -3.43 31.61
C PHE A 1001 13.67 -3.23 33.09
N GLY A 1002 14.87 -2.72 33.37
CA GLY A 1002 15.30 -2.45 34.74
C GLY A 1002 16.72 -1.94 34.83
N SER A 1003 17.13 -1.55 36.04
CA SER A 1003 18.52 -1.23 36.36
C SER A 1003 19.00 -1.95 37.62
N PHE A 1004 20.15 -2.61 37.52
CA PHE A 1004 20.73 -3.49 38.55
C PHE A 1004 21.13 -2.72 39.80
N GLU A 1005 21.05 -3.37 40.97
CA GLU A 1005 21.20 -2.72 42.28
C GLU A 1005 22.55 -2.05 42.55
N LYS A 1006 23.60 -2.38 41.79
CA LYS A 1006 24.92 -1.76 41.92
C LYS A 1006 24.97 -0.33 41.39
N GLY A 1007 24.01 0.08 40.55
CA GLY A 1007 23.84 1.47 40.14
C GLY A 1007 23.25 2.33 41.27
N ASP A 1008 23.59 3.63 41.30
CA ASP A 1008 23.04 4.51 42.32
C ASP A 1008 21.52 4.66 42.20
N LEU A 1009 20.81 4.64 43.34
CA LEU A 1009 19.35 4.62 43.36
C LEU A 1009 18.73 5.82 42.62
N ALA A 1010 19.36 7.00 42.68
CA ALA A 1010 18.82 8.19 42.04
C ALA A 1010 18.84 8.06 40.49
N SER A 1011 19.92 7.54 39.91
CA SER A 1011 19.98 7.21 38.48
C SER A 1011 18.98 6.13 38.10
N ARG A 1012 18.85 5.08 38.92
CA ARG A 1012 17.90 3.97 38.70
C ARG A 1012 16.47 4.51 38.62
N VAL A 1013 16.07 5.33 39.59
CA VAL A 1013 14.75 6.00 39.61
C VAL A 1013 14.51 6.86 38.37
N ARG A 1014 15.48 7.72 38.00
CA ARG A 1014 15.36 8.59 36.83
C ARG A 1014 15.20 7.79 35.53
N TRP A 1015 16.04 6.77 35.32
CA TRP A 1015 16.00 5.94 34.13
C TRP A 1015 14.71 5.13 34.05
N THR A 1016 14.32 4.47 35.15
CA THR A 1016 13.09 3.67 35.21
C THR A 1016 11.86 4.52 34.95
N ALA A 1017 11.76 5.71 35.56
CA ALA A 1017 10.66 6.63 35.29
C ALA A 1017 10.60 7.04 33.82
N PHE A 1018 11.76 7.36 33.22
CA PHE A 1018 11.80 7.79 31.82
C PHE A 1018 11.40 6.68 30.84
N VAL A 1019 11.89 5.45 31.04
CA VAL A 1019 11.52 4.30 30.22
C VAL A 1019 10.04 3.96 30.39
N ALA A 1020 9.54 3.88 31.63
CA ALA A 1020 8.13 3.59 31.90
C ALA A 1020 7.19 4.62 31.26
N ARG A 1021 7.54 5.91 31.32
CA ARG A 1021 6.76 6.99 30.70
C ARG A 1021 6.85 7.01 29.19
N THR A 1022 8.02 6.70 28.62
CA THR A 1022 8.18 6.59 27.17
C THR A 1022 7.35 5.42 26.63
N ALA A 1023 7.42 4.25 27.26
CA ALA A 1023 6.58 3.10 26.93
C ALA A 1023 5.07 3.45 27.02
N ALA A 1024 4.67 4.09 28.12
CA ALA A 1024 3.29 4.52 28.32
C ALA A 1024 2.81 5.54 27.27
N SER A 1025 3.70 6.43 26.80
CA SER A 1025 3.35 7.41 25.75
C SER A 1025 3.01 6.78 24.40
N HIS A 1026 3.50 5.57 24.14
CA HIS A 1026 3.14 4.74 22.99
C HIS A 1026 2.03 3.72 23.31
N GLY A 1027 1.46 3.78 24.52
CA GLY A 1027 0.46 2.82 24.98
C GLY A 1027 1.01 1.40 25.13
N PHE A 1028 2.29 1.21 25.41
CA PHE A 1028 2.86 -0.12 25.62
C PHE A 1028 2.60 -0.64 27.03
N THR A 1029 2.25 -1.92 27.13
CA THR A 1029 2.28 -2.66 28.39
C THR A 1029 3.72 -2.99 28.74
N THR A 1030 4.07 -3.04 30.03
CA THR A 1030 5.45 -3.26 30.48
C THR A 1030 5.49 -4.28 31.61
N ALA A 1031 6.63 -4.97 31.78
CA ALA A 1031 6.92 -5.74 32.97
C ALA A 1031 8.33 -5.38 33.48
N TYR A 1032 8.40 -4.82 34.69
CA TYR A 1032 9.67 -4.41 35.28
C TYR A 1032 10.45 -5.64 35.73
N TRP A 1033 11.73 -5.72 35.36
CA TRP A 1033 12.68 -6.70 35.87
C TRP A 1033 13.32 -6.10 37.14
N GLU A 1034 13.03 -6.58 38.35
CA GLU A 1034 12.11 -7.66 38.75
C GLU A 1034 11.50 -7.40 40.14
N PHE A 1035 10.74 -8.35 40.71
CA PHE A 1035 10.09 -8.18 42.01
C PHE A 1035 11.07 -7.90 43.16
N CYS A 1036 11.98 -8.82 43.52
CA CYS A 1036 12.74 -8.67 44.76
C CYS A 1036 14.20 -9.18 44.79
N SER A 1037 14.81 -9.52 43.65
CA SER A 1037 16.23 -9.89 43.61
C SER A 1037 17.09 -8.72 43.11
N GLY A 1038 18.08 -8.95 42.25
CA GLY A 1038 19.15 -7.99 41.93
C GLY A 1038 18.69 -6.66 41.31
N PHE A 1039 17.55 -6.61 40.65
CA PHE A 1039 16.96 -5.35 40.16
C PHE A 1039 15.81 -4.83 41.05
N GLY A 1040 15.43 -5.65 42.03
CA GLY A 1040 14.16 -5.68 42.76
C GLY A 1040 13.52 -4.33 43.07
N ALA A 1041 12.24 -4.18 42.68
CA ALA A 1041 11.39 -3.08 43.13
C ALA A 1041 10.95 -3.22 44.60
N TYR A 1042 11.04 -4.43 45.16
CA TYR A 1042 10.71 -4.77 46.54
C TYR A 1042 11.95 -5.26 47.28
N ASP A 1043 12.10 -4.84 48.54
CA ASP A 1043 13.17 -5.30 49.41
C ASP A 1043 12.69 -6.56 50.18
N PRO A 1044 13.25 -7.75 49.90
CA PRO A 1044 12.79 -8.98 50.53
C PRO A 1044 13.16 -9.06 52.01
N VAL A 1045 14.19 -8.33 52.46
CA VAL A 1045 14.67 -8.33 53.85
C VAL A 1045 13.84 -7.38 54.69
N ALA A 1046 13.68 -6.14 54.24
CA ALA A 1046 12.86 -5.14 54.93
C ALA A 1046 11.35 -5.40 54.77
N ARG A 1047 10.96 -6.25 53.81
CA ARG A 1047 9.58 -6.58 53.45
C ARG A 1047 8.75 -5.33 53.12
N GLU A 1048 9.34 -4.44 52.34
CA GLU A 1048 8.72 -3.20 51.87
C GLU A 1048 9.11 -2.90 50.42
N TRP A 1049 8.29 -2.10 49.74
CA TRP A 1049 8.64 -1.58 48.42
C TRP A 1049 9.82 -0.62 48.54
N ARG A 1050 10.73 -0.65 47.58
CA ARG A 1050 11.71 0.43 47.39
C ARG A 1050 10.94 1.63 46.86
N GLN A 1051 10.40 2.43 47.78
CA GLN A 1051 9.39 3.45 47.50
C GLN A 1051 9.72 4.36 46.29
N PRO A 1052 10.96 4.87 46.12
CA PRO A 1052 11.29 5.69 44.95
C PRO A 1052 11.19 4.95 43.60
N LEU A 1053 11.48 3.65 43.57
CA LEU A 1053 11.35 2.84 42.34
C LEU A 1053 9.89 2.48 42.07
N LEU A 1054 9.12 2.19 43.11
CA LEU A 1054 7.68 1.97 42.96
C LEU A 1054 7.01 3.24 42.40
N GLU A 1055 7.36 4.42 42.91
CA GLU A 1055 6.88 5.70 42.39
C GLU A 1055 7.33 5.95 40.94
N ALA A 1056 8.57 5.60 40.59
CA ALA A 1056 9.04 5.69 39.20
C ALA A 1056 8.23 4.81 38.23
N LEU A 1057 7.80 3.63 38.68
CA LEU A 1057 6.99 2.70 37.90
C LEU A 1057 5.51 3.11 37.86
N MET A 1058 5.01 3.70 38.95
CA MET A 1058 3.59 3.98 39.13
C MET A 1058 3.17 5.43 38.85
N GLY A 1059 4.11 6.37 38.78
CA GLY A 1059 3.84 7.79 38.55
C GLY A 1059 3.09 8.08 37.24
N GLU A 1060 2.27 9.14 37.26
CA GLU A 1060 1.52 9.65 36.11
C GLU A 1060 2.34 10.54 35.19
#